data_AF-A0A9E9C8Q9-F1
#
_entry.id   AF-A0A9E9C8Q9-F1
#
_cell.length_a   1.000
_cell.length_b   1.000
_cell.length_c   1.000
_cell.angle_alpha   90.00
_cell.angle_beta   90.00
_cell.angle_gamma   90.00
#
_symmetry.space_group_name_H-M   'P 1'
#
loop_
_entity.id
_entity.type
_entity.pdbx_description
1 polymer ?
#
loop_
_entity_poly.entity_id
_entity_poly.type
_entity_poly.pdbx_seq_one_letter_code
_entity_poly.pdbx_strand_id
1 'polypeptide(L)'
;MAISLTCSRFINMVGAAVTQGDRAIRATLARRWFGLDGQGITIGIISDSFNVLRAARRDVRQGDLPGLSNPNGYIRPVRVLQDAVFGSDEGRALAQIIHDIAPGAELLFHTTGNTEQDFATAVRSLTHAGANIIVDDILFATSTFFQDGIPAQAVDEATRRGVVYVTAAGNNGDRSYESPFRAGPQFTFRGSTYEAHDFDTGTGVDLFQDIRIPTGNAIDLILNWDQASGQVETDLELFLLDRPQLPGTGSRVLDEGTLLRGREADPARRVGYRPLRSEETVYLMIARRIEGNGTAPNTLKWISFANNRDNRTSYQYITDGTGSSTIYGHQNAAGAITVGAVPFRQTPAYGNRALSLERYSSTGGVGILFDAQGDRLTSPDVRQKPDVLAPTRVKTTVAGFRSFFGTSAAAPHVAALAALMLQRAGRHGRLTPAQILAALRSGTIPLSIVPNNFPDGVGLVQANAAVLRASLNEIMGTEADDRLLGTEAADNLVGRGGNDQLFGGNGFDALFGEAGNDRLQSDGGNDYLLGQAGHDRLIGGRGRDWLNGGVGADELRGDGGNDVLRGGTGRNQAVGGNGRDLFILDRNGRMKIADFQPQRDRLGLPTGLPLSQLSIEQNKHSTLIKGFEQTLAILSGIRSDQITVADFVTV
;
A
#
# COMPACT_ATOMS: atom_id res chain seq x y z
N MET A 1 45.88 10.16 -23.87
CA MET A 1 45.28 8.93 -24.44
C MET A 1 43.89 8.79 -23.87
N ALA A 2 42.87 8.91 -24.72
CA ALA A 2 41.48 8.90 -24.31
C ALA A 2 41.05 7.49 -23.85
N ILE A 3 40.64 7.36 -22.59
CA ILE A 3 39.86 6.21 -22.13
C ILE A 3 38.44 6.73 -21.87
N SER A 4 37.57 6.48 -22.83
CA SER A 4 36.13 6.60 -22.68
C SER A 4 35.68 5.56 -21.64
N LEU A 5 35.25 6.03 -20.46
CA LEU A 5 34.50 5.22 -19.50
C LEU A 5 33.02 5.45 -19.76
N THR A 6 32.47 4.62 -20.64
CA THR A 6 31.05 4.46 -20.86
C THR A 6 30.34 4.11 -19.57
N CYS A 7 29.28 4.86 -19.29
CA CYS A 7 28.32 4.63 -18.24
C CYS A 7 27.63 3.27 -18.46
N SER A 8 28.12 2.22 -17.83
CA SER A 8 27.34 1.01 -17.57
C SER A 8 27.91 0.26 -16.36
N ARG A 9 27.27 0.44 -15.22
CA ARG A 9 27.14 -0.65 -14.24
C ARG A 9 25.71 -0.66 -13.77
N PHE A 10 24.93 -1.51 -14.46
CA PHE A 10 23.83 -2.20 -13.84
C PHE A 10 24.33 -2.75 -12.50
N ILE A 11 23.69 -2.34 -11.41
CA ILE A 11 23.85 -2.99 -10.13
C ILE A 11 23.25 -4.39 -10.30
N ASN A 12 24.11 -5.36 -10.63
CA ASN A 12 23.81 -6.76 -10.38
C ASN A 12 23.83 -6.94 -8.85
N MET A 13 22.70 -6.72 -8.19
CA MET A 13 22.51 -7.13 -6.81
C MET A 13 22.33 -8.66 -6.80
N VAL A 14 23.43 -9.36 -6.54
CA VAL A 14 23.37 -10.75 -6.07
C VAL A 14 23.34 -10.66 -4.53
N GLY A 15 22.20 -10.99 -3.91
CA GLY A 15 22.15 -11.35 -2.48
C GLY A 15 21.45 -10.42 -1.47
N ALA A 16 20.60 -9.48 -1.88
CA ALA A 16 19.57 -8.86 -1.03
C ALA A 16 18.66 -8.04 -1.94
N ALA A 17 17.56 -8.61 -2.43
CA ALA A 17 16.73 -7.93 -3.42
C ALA A 17 15.69 -7.04 -2.73
N VAL A 18 16.11 -5.94 -2.08
CA VAL A 18 15.15 -4.93 -1.62
C VAL A 18 14.30 -4.50 -2.81
N THR A 19 13.01 -4.82 -2.75
CA THR A 19 12.05 -4.56 -3.81
C THR A 19 12.03 -3.07 -4.13
N GLN A 20 11.75 -2.74 -5.39
CA GLN A 20 11.61 -1.35 -5.83
C GLN A 20 10.48 -0.61 -5.11
N GLY A 21 9.56 -1.38 -4.53
CA GLY A 21 8.48 -0.91 -3.68
C GLY A 21 8.96 -0.13 -2.47
N ASP A 22 9.98 -0.64 -1.76
CA ASP A 22 10.54 0.03 -0.58
C ASP A 22 10.95 1.48 -0.88
N ARG A 23 11.69 1.66 -1.98
CA ARG A 23 12.09 3.00 -2.45
C ARG A 23 10.90 3.82 -2.93
N ALA A 24 9.95 3.20 -3.64
CA ALA A 24 8.77 3.88 -4.18
C ALA A 24 7.89 4.53 -3.09
N ILE A 25 7.78 3.89 -1.91
CA ILE A 25 7.05 4.44 -0.76
C ILE A 25 7.95 5.10 0.28
N ARG A 26 9.26 5.22 0.03
CA ARG A 26 10.24 5.77 0.98
C ARG A 26 10.32 5.01 2.31
N ALA A 27 10.13 3.69 2.31
CA ALA A 27 10.18 2.87 3.53
C ALA A 27 11.58 2.80 4.14
N THR A 28 12.66 2.71 3.33
CA THR A 28 14.03 2.88 3.84
C THR A 28 14.21 4.19 4.61
N LEU A 29 13.59 5.29 4.16
CA LEU A 29 13.70 6.59 4.82
C LEU A 29 13.00 6.55 6.19
N ALA A 30 11.77 6.04 6.23
CA ALA A 30 11.02 5.88 7.48
C ALA A 30 11.81 5.04 8.50
N ARG A 31 12.31 3.86 8.09
CA ARG A 31 13.10 3.01 8.97
C ARG A 31 14.38 3.67 9.49
N ARG A 32 15.06 4.43 8.64
CA ARG A 32 16.29 5.13 9.03
C ARG A 32 16.02 6.29 9.98
N TRP A 33 14.95 7.04 9.73
CA TRP A 33 14.59 8.21 10.53
C TRP A 33 14.03 7.82 11.89
N PHE A 34 13.23 6.77 11.95
CA PHE A 34 12.55 6.37 13.19
C PHE A 34 13.21 5.17 13.89
N GLY A 35 14.27 4.62 13.30
CA GLY A 35 14.94 3.41 13.81
C GLY A 35 14.00 2.20 13.95
N LEU A 36 13.06 2.06 13.02
CA LEU A 36 12.04 1.01 13.01
C LEU A 36 12.38 -0.09 12.02
N ASP A 37 11.89 -1.29 12.30
CA ASP A 37 12.07 -2.48 11.46
C ASP A 37 10.86 -3.44 11.50
N GLY A 38 9.82 -3.13 12.26
CA GLY A 38 8.64 -3.97 12.50
C GLY A 38 8.76 -4.90 13.70
N GLN A 39 9.83 -4.82 14.50
CA GLN A 39 10.04 -5.69 15.66
C GLN A 39 8.86 -5.64 16.64
N GLY A 40 8.47 -6.81 17.12
CA GLY A 40 7.36 -6.98 18.06
C GLY A 40 5.98 -6.97 17.41
N ILE A 41 5.90 -6.86 16.08
CA ILE A 41 4.66 -6.94 15.31
C ILE A 41 4.63 -8.24 14.51
N THR A 42 3.47 -8.90 14.52
CA THR A 42 3.18 -10.13 13.80
C THR A 42 2.25 -9.86 12.62
N ILE A 43 2.66 -10.24 11.41
CA ILE A 43 1.88 -10.08 10.17
C ILE A 43 1.47 -11.47 9.67
N GLY A 44 0.17 -11.70 9.56
CA GLY A 44 -0.40 -12.89 8.94
C GLY A 44 -0.64 -12.70 7.45
N ILE A 45 -0.22 -13.68 6.64
CA ILE A 45 -0.37 -13.68 5.19
C ILE A 45 -1.36 -14.77 4.80
N ILE A 46 -2.39 -14.41 4.04
CA ILE A 46 -3.30 -15.35 3.37
C ILE A 46 -3.05 -15.26 1.87
N SER A 47 -2.71 -16.39 1.26
CA SER A 47 -2.49 -16.48 -0.19
C SER A 47 -2.66 -17.93 -0.67
N ASP A 48 -2.24 -18.24 -1.89
CA ASP A 48 -2.38 -19.58 -2.48
C ASP A 48 -1.53 -20.63 -1.74
N SER A 49 -0.25 -20.32 -1.49
CA SER A 49 0.78 -21.24 -1.02
C SER A 49 2.05 -20.49 -0.63
N PHE A 50 2.91 -21.15 0.14
CA PHE A 50 4.17 -20.55 0.61
C PHE A 50 5.41 -21.30 0.14
N ASN A 51 5.47 -22.62 0.30
CA ASN A 51 6.70 -23.37 0.02
C ASN A 51 6.47 -24.72 -0.68
N VAL A 52 5.43 -24.79 -1.52
CA VAL A 52 5.17 -25.93 -2.41
C VAL A 52 6.37 -26.17 -3.33
N LEU A 53 7.00 -25.10 -3.84
CA LEU A 53 8.16 -25.19 -4.73
C LEU A 53 9.49 -25.43 -3.98
N ARG A 54 9.45 -25.61 -2.65
CA ARG A 54 10.58 -25.97 -1.78
C ARG A 54 11.79 -25.03 -1.85
N ALA A 55 11.56 -23.75 -2.15
CA ALA A 55 12.63 -22.77 -2.32
C ALA A 55 12.78 -21.78 -1.15
N ALA A 56 11.93 -21.82 -0.12
CA ALA A 56 12.03 -20.89 1.03
C ALA A 56 13.39 -20.94 1.73
N ARG A 57 14.01 -22.13 1.85
CA ARG A 57 15.37 -22.26 2.44
C ARG A 57 16.43 -21.49 1.67
N ARG A 58 16.29 -21.38 0.35
CA ARG A 58 17.23 -20.61 -0.49
C ARG A 58 17.03 -19.12 -0.25
N ASP A 59 15.79 -18.66 -0.23
CA ASP A 59 15.43 -17.26 -0.04
C ASP A 59 15.87 -16.77 1.36
N VAL A 60 15.76 -17.62 2.39
CA VAL A 60 16.35 -17.34 3.72
C VAL A 60 17.86 -17.12 3.64
N ARG A 61 18.61 -18.01 2.97
CA ARG A 61 20.08 -17.85 2.81
C ARG A 61 20.47 -16.63 1.97
N GLN A 62 19.55 -16.13 1.15
CA GLN A 62 19.74 -14.92 0.34
C GLN A 62 19.31 -13.64 1.08
N GLY A 63 18.73 -13.76 2.27
CA GLY A 63 18.25 -12.62 3.05
C GLY A 63 16.88 -12.10 2.63
N ASP A 64 16.20 -12.74 1.68
CA ASP A 64 14.88 -12.31 1.18
C ASP A 64 13.74 -12.78 2.11
N LEU A 65 13.99 -13.72 3.02
CA LEU A 65 13.04 -14.18 4.03
C LEU A 65 13.71 -14.34 5.40
N PRO A 66 12.99 -14.15 6.50
CA PRO A 66 13.54 -14.38 7.82
C PRO A 66 13.67 -15.88 8.12
N GLY A 67 14.69 -16.25 8.89
CA GLY A 67 14.97 -17.63 9.28
C GLY A 67 16.42 -17.83 9.72
N LEU A 68 16.71 -18.99 10.34
CA LEU A 68 17.97 -19.25 11.04
C LEU A 68 19.27 -18.95 10.26
N SER A 69 19.25 -19.08 8.93
CA SER A 69 20.41 -18.82 8.06
C SER A 69 20.34 -17.48 7.33
N ASN A 70 19.48 -16.57 7.76
CA ASN A 70 19.38 -15.24 7.17
C ASN A 70 20.67 -14.43 7.48
N PRO A 71 21.38 -13.92 6.44
CA PRO A 71 22.67 -13.25 6.61
C PRO A 71 22.57 -11.89 7.32
N ASN A 72 21.37 -11.31 7.42
CA ASN A 72 21.12 -10.01 8.03
C ASN A 72 20.68 -10.10 9.50
N GLY A 73 20.67 -11.31 10.10
CA GLY A 73 20.35 -11.50 11.52
C GLY A 73 18.86 -11.67 11.85
N TYR A 74 17.97 -11.62 10.86
CA TYR A 74 16.54 -11.86 11.05
C TYR A 74 16.23 -13.36 11.12
N ILE A 75 16.50 -13.96 12.28
CA ILE A 75 16.56 -15.42 12.44
C ILE A 75 15.23 -16.13 12.74
N ARG A 76 14.13 -15.40 12.94
CA ARG A 76 12.81 -15.98 13.26
C ARG A 76 12.13 -16.47 11.98
N PRO A 77 11.98 -17.79 11.74
CA PRO A 77 11.41 -18.29 10.49
C PRO A 77 9.92 -17.93 10.37
N VAL A 78 9.43 -17.83 9.14
CA VAL A 78 7.99 -17.72 8.87
C VAL A 78 7.26 -18.92 9.49
N ARG A 79 6.27 -18.65 10.36
CA ARG A 79 5.47 -19.70 11.00
C ARG A 79 4.25 -20.02 10.12
N VAL A 80 4.39 -21.09 9.35
CA VAL A 80 3.36 -21.61 8.45
C VAL A 80 2.34 -22.41 9.26
N LEU A 81 1.12 -21.88 9.41
CA LEU A 81 0.01 -22.56 10.08
C LEU A 81 -0.62 -23.61 9.16
N GLN A 82 -0.76 -23.27 7.88
CA GLN A 82 -1.25 -24.17 6.84
C GLN A 82 -0.63 -23.78 5.50
N ASP A 83 -0.11 -24.77 4.77
CA ASP A 83 0.35 -24.61 3.39
C ASP A 83 -0.48 -25.48 2.46
N ALA A 84 -0.54 -25.12 1.18
CA ALA A 84 -1.22 -25.93 0.18
C ALA A 84 -0.37 -27.13 -0.24
N VAL A 85 -1.03 -28.12 -0.86
CA VAL A 85 -0.34 -29.27 -1.48
C VAL A 85 0.20 -28.90 -2.87
N PHE A 86 -0.48 -27.99 -3.56
CA PHE A 86 -0.11 -27.44 -4.86
C PHE A 86 -0.28 -25.93 -4.81
N GLY A 87 0.54 -25.19 -5.56
CA GLY A 87 0.47 -23.75 -5.59
C GLY A 87 1.68 -23.13 -6.27
N SER A 88 1.64 -21.82 -6.44
CA SER A 88 2.64 -21.04 -7.15
C SER A 88 3.69 -20.40 -6.24
N ASP A 89 3.48 -20.49 -4.92
CA ASP A 89 4.16 -19.75 -3.86
C ASP A 89 4.00 -18.22 -3.96
N GLU A 90 2.84 -17.73 -4.40
CA GLU A 90 2.53 -16.29 -4.44
C GLU A 90 2.62 -15.67 -3.04
N GLY A 91 2.14 -16.39 -2.03
CA GLY A 91 2.25 -16.00 -0.63
C GLY A 91 3.69 -15.80 -0.13
N ARG A 92 4.66 -16.53 -0.71
CA ARG A 92 6.08 -16.29 -0.43
C ARG A 92 6.60 -15.03 -1.10
N ALA A 93 6.06 -14.64 -2.26
CA ALA A 93 6.37 -13.36 -2.88
C ALA A 93 5.84 -12.18 -2.05
N LEU A 94 4.64 -12.30 -1.47
CA LEU A 94 4.12 -11.33 -0.48
C LEU A 94 5.06 -11.22 0.73
N ALA A 95 5.49 -12.37 1.28
CA ALA A 95 6.39 -12.40 2.42
C ALA A 95 7.74 -11.69 2.17
N GLN A 96 8.30 -11.79 0.96
CA GLN A 96 9.52 -11.07 0.59
C GLN A 96 9.30 -9.54 0.58
N ILE A 97 8.20 -9.05 0.00
CA ILE A 97 7.88 -7.61 0.01
C ILE A 97 7.71 -7.11 1.45
N ILE A 98 7.05 -7.89 2.30
CA ILE A 98 6.86 -7.54 3.71
C ILE A 98 8.21 -7.50 4.42
N HIS A 99 9.04 -8.52 4.25
CA HIS A 99 10.37 -8.60 4.87
C HIS A 99 11.28 -7.45 4.41
N ASP A 100 11.18 -7.03 3.16
CA ASP A 100 11.96 -5.90 2.64
C ASP A 100 11.65 -4.58 3.33
N ILE A 101 10.41 -4.37 3.80
CA ILE A 101 9.93 -3.12 4.40
C ILE A 101 9.93 -3.19 5.93
N ALA A 102 9.54 -4.33 6.50
CA ALA A 102 9.47 -4.58 7.94
C ALA A 102 10.22 -5.88 8.30
N PRO A 103 11.56 -5.89 8.20
CA PRO A 103 12.35 -7.12 8.30
C PRO A 103 12.38 -7.74 9.71
N GLY A 104 12.13 -6.94 10.74
CA GLY A 104 12.01 -7.37 12.14
C GLY A 104 10.63 -7.91 12.50
N ALA A 105 9.63 -7.78 11.63
CA ALA A 105 8.30 -8.33 11.86
C ALA A 105 8.30 -9.87 11.83
N GLU A 106 7.49 -10.47 12.70
CA GLU A 106 7.21 -11.90 12.66
C GLU A 106 6.17 -12.20 11.58
N LEU A 107 6.40 -13.24 10.79
CA LEU A 107 5.50 -13.61 9.69
C LEU A 107 4.78 -14.91 10.00
N LEU A 108 3.45 -14.89 9.87
CA LEU A 108 2.60 -16.07 9.84
C LEU A 108 2.10 -16.29 8.42
N PHE A 109 1.86 -17.55 8.04
CA PHE A 109 1.26 -17.88 6.76
C PHE A 109 0.11 -18.88 6.92
N HIS A 110 -0.96 -18.67 6.15
CA HIS A 110 -2.05 -19.63 6.01
C HIS A 110 -2.54 -19.64 4.55
N THR A 111 -2.64 -20.80 3.92
CA THR A 111 -3.30 -20.91 2.61
C THR A 111 -4.81 -20.65 2.75
N THR A 112 -5.42 -19.95 1.80
CA THR A 112 -6.86 -19.66 1.82
C THR A 112 -7.76 -20.90 1.74
N GLY A 113 -7.31 -21.99 1.10
CA GLY A 113 -8.16 -23.13 0.74
C GLY A 113 -8.92 -22.92 -0.57
N ASN A 114 -10.08 -23.58 -0.76
CA ASN A 114 -10.85 -23.52 -2.02
C ASN A 114 -12.24 -22.88 -1.86
N THR A 115 -12.64 -22.54 -0.63
CA THR A 115 -13.98 -22.05 -0.33
C THR A 115 -13.95 -20.78 0.50
N GLU A 116 -15.05 -20.02 0.47
CA GLU A 116 -15.25 -18.85 1.33
C GLU A 116 -15.15 -19.19 2.83
N GLN A 117 -15.55 -20.42 3.21
CA GLN A 117 -15.43 -20.92 4.58
C GLN A 117 -13.98 -21.22 4.97
N ASP A 118 -13.18 -21.74 4.03
CA ASP A 118 -11.74 -21.96 4.26
C ASP A 118 -11.03 -20.62 4.49
N PHE A 119 -11.37 -19.59 3.71
CA PHE A 119 -10.82 -18.25 3.91
C PHE A 119 -11.20 -17.67 5.28
N ALA A 120 -12.47 -17.73 5.66
CA ALA A 120 -12.90 -17.29 6.99
C ALA A 120 -12.17 -18.06 8.11
N THR A 121 -11.88 -19.34 7.89
CA THR A 121 -11.06 -20.14 8.80
C THR A 121 -9.62 -19.66 8.83
N ALA A 122 -9.02 -19.31 7.69
CA ALA A 122 -7.67 -18.76 7.61
C ALA A 122 -7.55 -17.42 8.37
N VAL A 123 -8.50 -16.50 8.17
CA VAL A 123 -8.57 -15.22 8.91
C VAL A 123 -8.61 -15.48 10.42
N ARG A 124 -9.55 -16.32 10.87
CA ARG A 124 -9.68 -16.64 12.29
C ARG A 124 -8.44 -17.33 12.84
N SER A 125 -7.83 -18.28 12.11
CA SER A 125 -6.61 -18.97 12.53
C SER A 125 -5.46 -18.00 12.75
N LEU A 126 -5.26 -17.04 11.84
CA LEU A 126 -4.23 -16.01 11.99
C LEU A 126 -4.52 -15.06 13.16
N THR A 127 -5.78 -14.64 13.34
CA THR A 127 -6.19 -13.83 14.50
C THR A 127 -5.90 -14.57 15.82
N HIS A 128 -6.29 -15.84 15.94
CA HIS A 128 -6.02 -16.64 17.16
C HIS A 128 -4.53 -16.92 17.36
N ALA A 129 -3.74 -16.97 16.29
CA ALA A 129 -2.30 -17.12 16.34
C ALA A 129 -1.56 -15.83 16.74
N GLY A 130 -2.28 -14.73 16.97
CA GLY A 130 -1.74 -13.46 17.46
C GLY A 130 -1.31 -12.49 16.36
N ALA A 131 -1.81 -12.63 15.14
CA ALA A 131 -1.56 -11.65 14.09
C ALA A 131 -2.07 -10.26 14.51
N ASN A 132 -1.20 -9.26 14.40
CA ASN A 132 -1.54 -7.85 14.61
C ASN A 132 -2.09 -7.22 13.32
N ILE A 133 -1.57 -7.71 12.19
CA ILE A 133 -1.97 -7.33 10.85
C ILE A 133 -2.25 -8.62 10.09
N ILE A 134 -3.31 -8.65 9.29
CA ILE A 134 -3.54 -9.71 8.30
C ILE A 134 -3.54 -9.06 6.92
N VAL A 135 -2.87 -9.70 5.97
CA VAL A 135 -2.87 -9.30 4.56
C VAL A 135 -3.23 -10.46 3.65
N ASP A 136 -4.12 -10.20 2.68
CA ASP A 136 -4.46 -11.17 1.66
C ASP A 136 -4.44 -10.60 0.23
N ASP A 137 -4.30 -11.51 -0.72
CA ASP A 137 -4.40 -11.26 -2.15
C ASP A 137 -5.47 -12.12 -2.84
N ILE A 138 -6.48 -12.55 -2.09
CA ILE A 138 -7.49 -13.49 -2.53
C ILE A 138 -8.71 -12.76 -3.08
N LEU A 139 -9.35 -13.35 -4.09
CA LEU A 139 -10.65 -12.92 -4.58
C LEU A 139 -11.55 -14.13 -4.82
N PHE A 140 -12.78 -14.05 -4.31
CA PHE A 140 -13.81 -15.05 -4.53
C PHE A 140 -14.85 -14.53 -5.52
N ALA A 141 -14.74 -14.99 -6.76
CA ALA A 141 -15.73 -14.74 -7.81
C ALA A 141 -17.16 -15.15 -7.41
N THR A 142 -17.30 -16.08 -6.45
CA THR A 142 -18.57 -16.55 -5.92
C THR A 142 -19.20 -15.64 -4.87
N SER A 143 -18.48 -14.64 -4.37
CA SER A 143 -18.99 -13.77 -3.30
C SER A 143 -20.15 -12.93 -3.80
N THR A 144 -21.15 -12.76 -2.94
CA THR A 144 -22.31 -11.90 -3.19
C THR A 144 -21.88 -10.45 -3.37
N PHE A 145 -22.51 -9.75 -4.31
CA PHE A 145 -22.16 -8.34 -4.59
C PHE A 145 -22.80 -7.39 -3.57
N PHE A 146 -24.06 -7.60 -3.23
CA PHE A 146 -24.90 -6.67 -2.45
C PHE A 146 -25.04 -7.03 -0.97
N GLN A 147 -24.27 -8.00 -0.48
CA GLN A 147 -24.35 -8.50 0.89
C GLN A 147 -22.96 -8.91 1.38
N ASP A 148 -22.62 -8.59 2.62
CA ASP A 148 -21.40 -9.07 3.25
C ASP A 148 -21.48 -10.58 3.50
N GLY A 149 -20.82 -11.34 2.63
CA GLY A 149 -20.71 -12.79 2.75
C GLY A 149 -19.75 -13.24 3.87
N ILE A 150 -19.61 -14.57 4.02
CA ILE A 150 -18.75 -15.21 5.02
C ILE A 150 -17.34 -14.61 5.09
N PRO A 151 -16.64 -14.33 3.95
CA PRO A 151 -15.32 -13.71 3.98
C PRO A 151 -15.32 -12.31 4.61
N ALA A 152 -16.25 -11.43 4.22
CA ALA A 152 -16.34 -10.06 4.72
C ALA A 152 -16.65 -10.04 6.23
N GLN A 153 -17.55 -10.90 6.68
CA GLN A 153 -17.88 -11.03 8.11
C GLN A 153 -16.68 -11.49 8.94
N ALA A 154 -15.84 -12.39 8.41
CA ALA A 154 -14.61 -12.82 9.09
C ALA A 154 -13.57 -11.70 9.19
N VAL A 155 -13.44 -10.88 8.14
CA VAL A 155 -12.61 -9.66 8.17
C VAL A 155 -13.08 -8.69 9.25
N ASP A 156 -14.38 -8.41 9.30
CA ASP A 156 -14.95 -7.50 10.30
C ASP A 156 -14.87 -8.06 11.72
N GLU A 157 -14.91 -9.40 11.89
CA GLU A 157 -14.65 -10.05 13.18
C GLU A 157 -13.20 -9.81 13.64
N ALA A 158 -12.22 -9.97 12.75
CA ALA A 158 -10.81 -9.75 13.07
C ALA A 158 -10.53 -8.28 13.43
N THR A 159 -11.11 -7.33 12.68
CA THR A 159 -10.88 -5.90 12.89
C THR A 159 -11.52 -5.39 14.17
N ARG A 160 -12.70 -5.91 14.57
CA ARG A 160 -13.29 -5.67 15.90
C ARG A 160 -12.40 -6.15 17.06
N ARG A 161 -11.53 -7.13 16.82
CA ARG A 161 -10.51 -7.59 17.79
C ARG A 161 -9.21 -6.77 17.75
N GLY A 162 -9.17 -5.70 16.96
CA GLY A 162 -8.04 -4.80 16.83
C GLY A 162 -7.03 -5.18 15.75
N VAL A 163 -7.28 -6.23 14.96
CA VAL A 163 -6.40 -6.63 13.86
C VAL A 163 -6.53 -5.62 12.71
N VAL A 164 -5.41 -5.10 12.23
CA VAL A 164 -5.39 -4.31 11.00
C VAL A 164 -5.53 -5.27 9.81
N TYR A 165 -6.62 -5.19 9.06
CA TYR A 165 -6.85 -6.07 7.92
C TYR A 165 -6.57 -5.34 6.62
N VAL A 166 -5.65 -5.86 5.80
CA VAL A 166 -5.22 -5.27 4.52
C VAL A 166 -5.55 -6.25 3.39
N THR A 167 -6.10 -5.78 2.28
CA THR A 167 -6.46 -6.66 1.16
C THR A 167 -6.13 -6.02 -0.18
N ALA A 168 -5.72 -6.83 -1.15
CA ALA A 168 -5.65 -6.42 -2.54
C ALA A 168 -7.04 -5.97 -3.02
N ALA A 169 -7.13 -4.88 -3.78
CA ALA A 169 -8.44 -4.37 -4.25
C ALA A 169 -9.13 -5.27 -5.29
N GLY A 170 -8.41 -6.19 -5.91
CA GLY A 170 -8.86 -6.89 -7.10
C GLY A 170 -8.29 -6.28 -8.38
N ASN A 171 -8.56 -6.97 -9.48
CA ASN A 171 -7.84 -6.85 -10.75
C ASN A 171 -8.82 -6.70 -11.93
N ASN A 172 -9.99 -6.15 -11.64
CA ASN A 172 -11.14 -6.06 -12.55
C ASN A 172 -11.29 -4.67 -13.17
N GLY A 173 -10.49 -3.69 -12.73
CA GLY A 173 -10.54 -2.30 -13.21
C GLY A 173 -11.90 -1.65 -12.94
N ASP A 174 -12.46 -1.03 -13.96
CA ASP A 174 -13.77 -0.38 -13.99
C ASP A 174 -14.78 -1.15 -14.87
N ARG A 175 -14.51 -2.43 -15.15
CA ARG A 175 -15.29 -3.23 -16.11
C ARG A 175 -16.50 -3.87 -15.46
N SER A 176 -17.51 -3.04 -15.26
CA SER A 176 -18.81 -3.47 -14.78
C SER A 176 -19.95 -2.64 -15.37
N TYR A 177 -21.15 -3.19 -15.21
CA TYR A 177 -22.43 -2.54 -15.48
C TYR A 177 -23.28 -2.65 -14.23
N GLU A 178 -23.99 -1.60 -13.90
CA GLU A 178 -24.95 -1.57 -12.81
C GLU A 178 -26.12 -0.69 -13.23
N SER A 179 -27.34 -1.20 -13.02
CA SER A 179 -28.54 -0.55 -13.51
C SER A 179 -29.79 -1.08 -12.83
N PRO A 180 -30.85 -0.28 -12.71
CA PRO A 180 -32.19 -0.82 -12.55
C PRO A 180 -32.55 -1.78 -13.69
N PHE A 181 -33.36 -2.80 -13.40
CA PHE A 181 -33.94 -3.62 -14.45
C PHE A 181 -35.00 -2.80 -15.19
N ARG A 182 -34.72 -2.50 -16.46
CA ARG A 182 -35.69 -1.90 -17.38
C ARG A 182 -36.32 -3.01 -18.22
N ALA A 183 -37.64 -3.14 -18.11
CA ALA A 183 -38.40 -4.17 -18.80
C ALA A 183 -38.51 -3.86 -20.30
N GLY A 184 -37.96 -4.75 -21.10
CA GLY A 184 -38.08 -4.78 -22.55
C GLY A 184 -39.11 -5.79 -23.04
N PRO A 185 -39.09 -6.12 -24.35
CA PRO A 185 -39.99 -7.09 -24.95
C PRO A 185 -39.86 -8.48 -24.35
N GLN A 186 -40.98 -9.21 -24.31
CA GLN A 186 -40.99 -10.61 -23.93
C GLN A 186 -40.69 -11.54 -25.11
N PHE A 187 -40.06 -12.68 -24.84
CA PHE A 187 -39.79 -13.72 -25.83
C PHE A 187 -39.90 -15.11 -25.22
N THR A 188 -40.08 -16.13 -26.05
CA THR A 188 -40.12 -17.53 -25.61
C THR A 188 -38.92 -18.27 -26.18
N PHE A 189 -38.20 -18.98 -25.32
CA PHE A 189 -37.05 -19.78 -25.70
C PHE A 189 -37.03 -21.08 -24.91
N ARG A 190 -36.90 -22.22 -25.61
CA ARG A 190 -36.88 -23.57 -25.03
C ARG A 190 -38.03 -23.88 -24.05
N GLY A 191 -39.21 -23.29 -24.27
CA GLY A 191 -40.41 -23.55 -23.46
C GLY A 191 -40.62 -22.62 -22.28
N SER A 192 -39.66 -21.75 -21.96
CA SER A 192 -39.82 -20.69 -20.93
C SER A 192 -40.03 -19.33 -21.59
N THR A 193 -40.82 -18.48 -20.94
CA THR A 193 -41.02 -17.07 -21.32
C THR A 193 -40.08 -16.18 -20.53
N TYR A 194 -39.47 -15.22 -21.21
CA TYR A 194 -38.51 -14.28 -20.65
C TYR A 194 -38.92 -12.84 -20.97
N GLU A 195 -38.53 -11.91 -20.10
CA GLU A 195 -38.58 -10.47 -20.31
C GLU A 195 -37.15 -9.95 -20.44
N ALA A 196 -36.80 -9.39 -21.60
CA ALA A 196 -35.45 -8.90 -21.85
C ALA A 196 -35.17 -7.60 -21.08
N HIS A 197 -33.95 -7.43 -20.60
CA HIS A 197 -33.47 -6.16 -20.05
C HIS A 197 -33.14 -5.18 -21.19
N ASP A 198 -33.60 -3.94 -21.04
CA ASP A 198 -33.20 -2.82 -21.90
C ASP A 198 -31.96 -2.12 -21.34
N PHE A 199 -30.84 -2.16 -22.07
CA PHE A 199 -29.60 -1.49 -21.73
C PHE A 199 -29.63 0.02 -22.05
N ASP A 200 -30.49 0.47 -22.96
CA ASP A 200 -30.64 1.90 -23.24
C ASP A 200 -31.24 2.61 -22.02
N THR A 201 -30.67 3.76 -21.65
CA THR A 201 -31.16 4.59 -20.55
C THR A 201 -32.05 5.74 -21.03
N GLY A 202 -32.12 5.95 -22.34
CA GLY A 202 -32.97 6.92 -23.01
C GLY A 202 -34.37 6.38 -23.34
N THR A 203 -34.93 6.84 -24.46
CA THR A 203 -36.26 6.44 -24.94
C THR A 203 -36.21 5.35 -26.01
N GLY A 204 -35.01 4.91 -26.41
CA GLY A 204 -34.83 3.78 -27.32
C GLY A 204 -35.03 2.46 -26.58
N VAL A 205 -34.83 1.36 -27.30
CA VAL A 205 -34.77 0.02 -26.74
C VAL A 205 -33.53 -0.65 -27.32
N ASP A 206 -32.58 -1.01 -26.45
CA ASP A 206 -31.41 -1.78 -26.82
C ASP A 206 -31.28 -3.01 -25.90
N LEU A 207 -31.61 -4.18 -26.43
CA LEU A 207 -31.64 -5.42 -25.64
C LEU A 207 -30.27 -6.08 -25.54
N PHE A 208 -29.27 -5.55 -26.24
CA PHE A 208 -27.98 -6.18 -26.39
C PHE A 208 -26.89 -5.23 -25.93
N GLN A 209 -25.91 -5.79 -25.23
CA GLN A 209 -24.65 -5.14 -25.00
C GLN A 209 -23.62 -5.75 -25.94
N ASP A 210 -23.14 -4.95 -26.89
CA ASP A 210 -22.07 -5.36 -27.79
C ASP A 210 -20.76 -5.52 -27.01
N ILE A 211 -20.13 -6.68 -27.16
CA ILE A 211 -18.83 -6.99 -26.56
C ILE A 211 -17.87 -7.38 -27.66
N ARG A 212 -16.93 -6.50 -27.95
CA ARG A 212 -15.88 -6.73 -28.94
C ARG A 212 -14.67 -7.34 -28.26
N ILE A 213 -14.36 -8.60 -28.57
CA ILE A 213 -13.31 -9.39 -27.91
C ILE A 213 -12.18 -9.65 -28.91
N PRO A 214 -10.98 -9.08 -28.71
CA PRO A 214 -9.82 -9.33 -29.57
C PRO A 214 -9.31 -10.77 -29.46
N THR A 215 -8.66 -11.26 -30.53
CA THR A 215 -8.01 -12.57 -30.54
C THR A 215 -7.07 -12.73 -29.33
N GLY A 216 -7.23 -13.84 -28.60
CA GLY A 216 -6.42 -14.17 -27.42
C GLY A 216 -6.97 -13.66 -26.09
N ASN A 217 -8.00 -12.80 -26.11
CA ASN A 217 -8.71 -12.37 -24.91
C ASN A 217 -9.92 -13.29 -24.63
N ALA A 218 -10.48 -13.17 -23.44
CA ALA A 218 -11.72 -13.84 -23.06
C ALA A 218 -12.53 -12.92 -22.15
N ILE A 219 -13.84 -13.13 -22.13
CA ILE A 219 -14.71 -12.58 -21.11
C ILE A 219 -15.09 -13.66 -20.10
N ASP A 220 -15.35 -13.19 -18.89
CA ASP A 220 -15.87 -13.97 -17.78
C ASP A 220 -16.75 -13.02 -16.98
N LEU A 221 -18.05 -13.05 -17.21
CA LEU A 221 -18.99 -12.08 -16.64
C LEU A 221 -19.79 -12.76 -15.55
N ILE A 222 -19.88 -12.10 -14.40
CA ILE A 222 -20.71 -12.55 -13.29
C ILE A 222 -21.76 -11.47 -13.03
N LEU A 223 -23.03 -11.82 -13.26
CA LEU A 223 -24.21 -11.04 -12.91
C LEU A 223 -24.64 -11.37 -11.49
N ASN A 224 -25.01 -10.36 -10.72
CA ASN A 224 -25.82 -10.44 -9.51
C ASN A 224 -27.00 -9.48 -9.63
N TRP A 225 -28.06 -9.71 -8.87
CA TRP A 225 -29.16 -8.75 -8.71
C TRP A 225 -29.54 -8.59 -7.25
N ASP A 226 -30.35 -7.57 -6.95
CA ASP A 226 -30.62 -7.07 -5.61
C ASP A 226 -31.57 -7.96 -4.80
N GLN A 227 -31.13 -9.20 -4.57
CA GLN A 227 -31.76 -10.18 -3.69
C GLN A 227 -30.73 -10.77 -2.73
N ALA A 228 -31.21 -11.21 -1.57
CA ALA A 228 -30.38 -11.92 -0.60
C ALA A 228 -30.04 -13.32 -1.13
N SER A 229 -28.85 -13.83 -0.78
CA SER A 229 -28.47 -15.20 -1.14
C SER A 229 -29.41 -16.21 -0.49
N GLY A 230 -29.82 -17.24 -1.25
CA GLY A 230 -30.73 -18.27 -0.80
C GLY A 230 -32.22 -17.96 -0.95
N GLN A 231 -32.58 -16.86 -1.61
CA GLN A 231 -33.97 -16.49 -1.94
C GLN A 231 -34.21 -16.58 -3.45
N VAL A 232 -35.36 -17.12 -3.89
CA VAL A 232 -35.78 -17.14 -5.31
C VAL A 232 -37.08 -16.35 -5.49
N GLU A 233 -37.01 -15.02 -5.51
CA GLU A 233 -38.16 -14.23 -6.00
C GLU A 233 -37.98 -13.81 -7.45
N THR A 234 -36.75 -13.75 -7.96
CA THR A 234 -36.47 -13.34 -9.34
C THR A 234 -35.41 -14.26 -9.95
N ASP A 235 -35.66 -14.70 -11.18
CA ASP A 235 -34.72 -15.53 -11.94
C ASP A 235 -34.21 -14.75 -13.15
N LEU A 236 -33.01 -14.18 -13.04
CA LEU A 236 -32.34 -13.56 -14.18
C LEU A 236 -31.39 -14.56 -14.85
N GLU A 237 -31.41 -14.54 -16.18
CA GLU A 237 -30.50 -15.31 -17.02
C GLU A 237 -29.62 -14.41 -17.88
N LEU A 238 -28.40 -14.90 -18.15
CA LEU A 238 -27.46 -14.31 -19.08
C LEU A 238 -27.44 -15.14 -20.36
N PHE A 239 -27.60 -14.49 -21.50
CA PHE A 239 -27.43 -15.11 -22.81
C PHE A 239 -26.28 -14.42 -23.54
N LEU A 240 -25.35 -15.21 -24.06
CA LEU A 240 -24.34 -14.72 -24.98
C LEU A 240 -24.68 -15.19 -26.39
N LEU A 241 -24.76 -14.25 -27.33
CA LEU A 241 -25.33 -14.47 -28.65
C LEU A 241 -24.32 -14.11 -29.76
N ASP A 242 -24.47 -14.77 -30.91
CA ASP A 242 -23.61 -14.53 -32.09
C ASP A 242 -24.04 -13.32 -32.94
N ARG A 243 -25.24 -12.79 -32.72
CA ARG A 243 -25.82 -11.61 -33.39
C ARG A 243 -26.86 -10.93 -32.49
N PRO A 244 -27.23 -9.66 -32.74
CA PRO A 244 -28.19 -8.92 -31.90
C PRO A 244 -29.64 -9.25 -32.29
N GLN A 245 -30.03 -10.52 -32.11
CA GLN A 245 -31.40 -10.99 -32.31
C GLN A 245 -31.83 -11.86 -31.13
N LEU A 246 -33.14 -11.97 -30.87
CA LEU A 246 -33.62 -12.79 -29.76
C LEU A 246 -33.28 -14.29 -29.96
N PRO A 247 -33.01 -15.04 -28.87
CA PRO A 247 -32.91 -16.49 -28.93
C PRO A 247 -34.18 -17.12 -29.51
N GLY A 248 -34.01 -18.12 -30.39
CA GLY A 248 -35.13 -18.85 -31.00
C GLY A 248 -35.75 -18.18 -32.25
N THR A 249 -35.44 -16.92 -32.55
CA THR A 249 -35.92 -16.24 -33.77
C THR A 249 -34.81 -16.00 -34.81
N GLY A 250 -33.53 -15.97 -34.40
CA GLY A 250 -32.43 -15.83 -35.36
C GLY A 250 -31.01 -15.93 -34.78
N SER A 251 -30.81 -15.64 -33.49
CA SER A 251 -29.49 -15.80 -32.85
C SER A 251 -29.20 -17.23 -32.44
N ARG A 252 -27.93 -17.61 -32.57
CA ARG A 252 -27.39 -18.79 -31.90
C ARG A 252 -26.88 -18.40 -30.51
N VAL A 253 -27.31 -19.13 -29.49
CA VAL A 253 -26.77 -19.02 -28.13
C VAL A 253 -25.38 -19.63 -28.11
N LEU A 254 -24.37 -18.80 -27.83
CA LEU A 254 -22.97 -19.16 -27.68
C LEU A 254 -22.68 -19.72 -26.28
N ASP A 255 -23.28 -19.09 -25.27
CA ASP A 255 -23.21 -19.49 -23.87
C ASP A 255 -24.47 -19.01 -23.12
N GLU A 256 -24.80 -19.66 -22.01
CA GLU A 256 -25.98 -19.38 -21.19
C GLU A 256 -25.57 -19.39 -19.71
N GLY A 257 -26.24 -18.58 -18.89
CA GLY A 257 -25.94 -18.40 -17.48
C GLY A 257 -25.81 -19.71 -16.71
N THR A 258 -24.63 -19.93 -16.14
CA THR A 258 -24.39 -21.06 -15.23
C THR A 258 -24.53 -20.62 -13.77
N LEU A 259 -24.98 -21.54 -12.92
CA LEU A 259 -25.05 -21.32 -11.47
C LEU A 259 -23.65 -21.26 -10.87
N LEU A 260 -23.37 -20.21 -10.10
CA LEU A 260 -22.05 -20.03 -9.45
C LEU A 260 -21.80 -21.01 -8.29
N ARG A 261 -22.85 -21.30 -7.50
CA ARG A 261 -22.78 -22.12 -6.28
C ARG A 261 -23.60 -23.42 -6.41
N GLY A 262 -24.05 -23.74 -7.62
CA GLY A 262 -24.87 -24.92 -7.90
C GLY A 262 -26.27 -24.91 -7.25
N ARG A 263 -26.76 -23.73 -6.82
CA ARG A 263 -28.09 -23.53 -6.26
C ARG A 263 -28.86 -22.54 -7.13
N GLU A 264 -30.06 -22.89 -7.55
CA GLU A 264 -30.95 -21.99 -8.29
C GLU A 264 -31.37 -20.77 -7.45
N ALA A 265 -31.32 -20.90 -6.11
CA ALA A 265 -31.65 -19.85 -5.14
C ALA A 265 -30.58 -18.78 -4.90
N ASP A 266 -29.49 -18.80 -5.67
CA ASP A 266 -28.50 -17.74 -5.59
C ASP A 266 -28.74 -16.70 -6.69
N PRO A 267 -28.78 -15.40 -6.34
CA PRO A 267 -29.11 -14.33 -7.27
C PRO A 267 -27.90 -13.95 -8.14
N ALA A 268 -27.32 -14.96 -8.79
CA ALA A 268 -26.14 -14.79 -9.62
C ALA A 268 -26.07 -15.77 -10.78
N ARG A 269 -25.46 -15.31 -11.88
CA ARG A 269 -25.19 -16.08 -13.10
C ARG A 269 -23.83 -15.76 -13.67
N ARG A 270 -23.20 -16.75 -14.31
CA ARG A 270 -21.91 -16.59 -14.99
C ARG A 270 -21.96 -17.03 -16.43
N VAL A 271 -21.33 -16.24 -17.31
CA VAL A 271 -21.04 -16.63 -18.70
C VAL A 271 -19.59 -16.37 -19.03
N GLY A 272 -19.00 -17.20 -19.89
CA GLY A 272 -17.60 -17.07 -20.31
C GLY A 272 -17.43 -17.35 -21.79
N TYR A 273 -16.59 -16.55 -22.46
CA TYR A 273 -16.37 -16.74 -23.89
C TYR A 273 -14.97 -16.33 -24.33
N ARG A 274 -14.40 -17.08 -25.28
CA ARG A 274 -13.10 -16.82 -25.89
C ARG A 274 -13.16 -17.03 -27.40
N PRO A 275 -12.95 -15.97 -28.21
CA PRO A 275 -12.75 -16.12 -29.65
C PRO A 275 -11.51 -16.98 -29.94
N LEU A 276 -11.62 -17.90 -30.90
CA LEU A 276 -10.55 -18.87 -31.20
C LEU A 276 -9.63 -18.44 -32.34
N ARG A 277 -10.11 -17.64 -33.29
CA ARG A 277 -9.41 -17.41 -34.58
C ARG A 277 -9.19 -15.92 -34.90
N SER A 278 -10.20 -15.10 -34.70
CA SER A 278 -10.17 -13.67 -34.97
C SER A 278 -10.83 -12.89 -33.84
N GLU A 279 -10.72 -11.58 -33.89
CA GLU A 279 -11.60 -10.71 -33.11
C GLU A 279 -13.05 -11.04 -33.46
N GLU A 280 -13.90 -11.07 -32.44
CA GLU A 280 -15.34 -11.33 -32.57
C GLU A 280 -16.12 -10.30 -31.76
N THR A 281 -17.25 -9.85 -32.29
CA THR A 281 -18.28 -9.16 -31.51
C THR A 281 -19.33 -10.17 -31.11
N VAL A 282 -19.58 -10.29 -29.82
CA VAL A 282 -20.66 -11.09 -29.24
C VAL A 282 -21.64 -10.18 -28.52
N TYR A 283 -22.86 -10.65 -28.34
CA TYR A 283 -23.97 -9.83 -27.85
C TYR A 283 -24.46 -10.41 -26.53
N LEU A 284 -24.30 -9.66 -25.44
CA LEU A 284 -24.80 -10.04 -24.14
C LEU A 284 -26.26 -9.57 -23.99
N MET A 285 -27.14 -10.46 -23.57
CA MET A 285 -28.51 -10.15 -23.19
C MET A 285 -28.74 -10.64 -21.76
N ILE A 286 -29.40 -9.81 -20.95
CA ILE A 286 -29.93 -10.20 -19.63
C ILE A 286 -31.43 -10.36 -19.79
N ALA A 287 -32.02 -11.43 -19.26
CA ALA A 287 -33.46 -11.59 -19.29
C ALA A 287 -34.00 -12.20 -18.01
N ARG A 288 -35.15 -11.71 -17.56
CA ARG A 288 -35.88 -12.25 -16.43
C ARG A 288 -36.78 -13.38 -16.90
N ARG A 289 -36.64 -14.59 -16.36
CA ARG A 289 -37.60 -15.67 -16.60
C ARG A 289 -38.92 -15.34 -15.91
N ILE A 290 -40.02 -15.43 -16.64
CA ILE A 290 -41.37 -15.16 -16.15
C ILE A 290 -41.99 -16.49 -15.73
N GLU A 291 -41.73 -16.89 -14.48
CA GLU A 291 -42.36 -18.04 -13.84
C GLU A 291 -42.87 -17.64 -12.45
N GLY A 292 -44.11 -18.02 -12.11
CA GLY A 292 -44.72 -17.71 -10.81
C GLY A 292 -45.03 -16.22 -10.57
N ASN A 293 -44.90 -15.79 -9.32
CA ASN A 293 -45.23 -14.42 -8.86
C ASN A 293 -43.99 -13.51 -8.72
N GLY A 294 -42.86 -13.90 -9.32
CA GLY A 294 -41.61 -13.16 -9.19
C GLY A 294 -41.68 -11.77 -9.81
N THR A 295 -41.13 -10.77 -9.12
CA THR A 295 -41.05 -9.38 -9.61
C THR A 295 -39.70 -9.11 -10.28
N ALA A 296 -39.60 -8.00 -11.02
CA ALA A 296 -38.31 -7.55 -11.53
C ALA A 296 -37.42 -7.07 -10.37
N PRO A 297 -36.09 -7.25 -10.44
CA PRO A 297 -35.18 -6.73 -9.43
C PRO A 297 -35.08 -5.21 -9.56
N ASN A 298 -34.88 -4.48 -8.46
CA ASN A 298 -34.69 -3.03 -8.57
C ASN A 298 -33.31 -2.68 -9.09
N THR A 299 -32.32 -3.57 -8.97
CA THR A 299 -30.97 -3.34 -9.44
C THR A 299 -30.31 -4.66 -9.82
N LEU A 300 -29.55 -4.61 -10.92
CA LEU A 300 -28.68 -5.69 -11.36
C LEU A 300 -27.28 -5.14 -11.63
N LYS A 301 -26.29 -6.01 -11.49
CA LYS A 301 -24.89 -5.66 -11.69
C LYS A 301 -24.11 -6.83 -12.27
N TRP A 302 -23.31 -6.61 -13.30
CA TRP A 302 -22.28 -7.57 -13.69
C TRP A 302 -20.87 -6.99 -13.56
N ILE A 303 -19.90 -7.85 -13.21
CA ILE A 303 -18.47 -7.54 -13.17
C ILE A 303 -17.72 -8.51 -14.11
N SER A 304 -16.72 -8.02 -14.84
CA SER A 304 -15.86 -8.82 -15.70
C SER A 304 -14.59 -9.31 -14.98
N PHE A 305 -14.34 -10.62 -15.01
CA PHE A 305 -13.25 -11.36 -14.35
C PHE A 305 -12.16 -11.84 -15.31
N ALA A 306 -11.92 -11.13 -16.41
CA ALA A 306 -10.91 -11.49 -17.41
C ALA A 306 -9.41 -11.37 -16.95
N ASN A 307 -9.14 -11.55 -15.65
CA ASN A 307 -7.88 -11.89 -14.98
C ASN A 307 -6.63 -11.17 -15.50
N ASN A 308 -6.62 -9.83 -15.53
CA ASN A 308 -5.48 -9.00 -15.94
C ASN A 308 -4.97 -9.16 -17.38
N ARG A 309 -5.44 -10.15 -18.15
CA ARG A 309 -4.94 -10.45 -19.50
C ARG A 309 -5.68 -9.69 -20.58
N ASP A 310 -6.90 -9.28 -20.26
CA ASP A 310 -7.71 -8.51 -21.17
C ASP A 310 -7.52 -7.02 -20.89
N ASN A 311 -7.09 -6.25 -21.88
CA ASN A 311 -7.08 -4.78 -21.85
C ASN A 311 -7.58 -4.17 -23.16
N ARG A 312 -8.19 -4.98 -24.02
CA ARG A 312 -8.61 -4.53 -25.35
C ARG A 312 -10.06 -4.92 -25.64
N THR A 313 -10.68 -5.78 -24.83
CA THR A 313 -12.13 -5.97 -24.92
C THR A 313 -12.83 -4.67 -24.57
N SER A 314 -13.77 -4.28 -25.43
CA SER A 314 -14.67 -3.15 -25.21
C SER A 314 -16.09 -3.65 -25.05
N TYR A 315 -16.83 -2.96 -24.20
CA TYR A 315 -18.23 -3.20 -23.90
C TYR A 315 -18.99 -1.93 -24.27
N GLN A 316 -20.09 -2.05 -25.00
CA GLN A 316 -20.92 -0.90 -25.41
C GLN A 316 -21.48 -0.16 -24.19
N TYR A 317 -22.08 -0.90 -23.27
CA TYR A 317 -22.56 -0.41 -22.00
C TYR A 317 -21.58 -0.84 -20.91
N ILE A 318 -20.69 0.06 -20.58
CA ILE A 318 -20.06 0.12 -19.26
C ILE A 318 -20.63 1.36 -18.59
N THR A 319 -20.75 1.37 -17.27
CA THR A 319 -21.07 2.62 -16.57
C THR A 319 -19.83 3.52 -16.52
N ASP A 320 -19.23 3.79 -17.69
CA ASP A 320 -18.12 4.72 -17.83
C ASP A 320 -18.66 6.14 -17.64
N GLY A 321 -18.10 6.86 -16.68
CA GLY A 321 -18.52 8.23 -16.40
C GLY A 321 -19.38 8.40 -15.14
N THR A 322 -20.09 7.39 -14.65
CA THR A 322 -20.82 7.46 -13.36
C THR A 322 -20.19 6.62 -12.25
N GLY A 323 -19.14 5.85 -12.58
CA GLY A 323 -18.26 5.09 -11.69
C GLY A 323 -18.78 3.71 -11.34
N SER A 324 -18.40 2.73 -12.17
CA SER A 324 -18.80 1.34 -12.02
C SER A 324 -17.89 0.59 -11.06
N SER A 325 -18.37 0.42 -9.83
CA SER A 325 -17.66 -0.28 -8.75
C SER A 325 -17.33 -1.73 -9.10
N THR A 326 -16.09 -2.17 -8.88
CA THR A 326 -15.66 -3.57 -9.02
C THR A 326 -15.08 -4.17 -7.74
N ILE A 327 -15.06 -3.42 -6.64
CA ILE A 327 -14.63 -3.91 -5.31
C ILE A 327 -15.87 -4.41 -4.56
N TYR A 328 -15.92 -5.71 -4.30
CA TYR A 328 -17.04 -6.41 -3.62
C TYR A 328 -16.48 -7.47 -2.66
N GLY A 329 -17.34 -8.19 -1.94
CA GLY A 329 -16.89 -9.24 -1.02
C GLY A 329 -16.02 -8.69 0.12
N HIS A 330 -15.03 -9.46 0.58
CA HIS A 330 -14.18 -9.05 1.70
C HIS A 330 -13.28 -7.85 1.37
N GLN A 331 -12.96 -7.61 0.10
CA GLN A 331 -12.27 -6.39 -0.32
C GLN A 331 -13.11 -5.14 -0.10
N ASN A 332 -14.42 -5.29 -0.01
CA ASN A 332 -15.34 -4.21 0.29
C ASN A 332 -15.77 -4.22 1.77
N ALA A 333 -15.26 -5.11 2.63
CA ALA A 333 -15.63 -5.16 4.05
C ALA A 333 -15.35 -3.82 4.75
N ALA A 334 -16.19 -3.47 5.73
CA ALA A 334 -16.09 -2.18 6.42
C ALA A 334 -14.74 -2.01 7.14
N GLY A 335 -14.23 -3.09 7.74
CA GLY A 335 -12.95 -3.11 8.46
C GLY A 335 -11.71 -3.33 7.59
N ALA A 336 -11.87 -3.58 6.29
CA ALA A 336 -10.73 -3.81 5.39
C ALA A 336 -10.05 -2.50 4.98
N ILE A 337 -8.72 -2.51 4.90
CA ILE A 337 -7.92 -1.52 4.18
C ILE A 337 -7.60 -2.09 2.80
N THR A 338 -8.29 -1.57 1.80
CA THR A 338 -8.27 -2.08 0.43
C THR A 338 -7.25 -1.32 -0.40
N VAL A 339 -6.33 -2.05 -1.02
CA VAL A 339 -5.12 -1.47 -1.63
C VAL A 339 -5.16 -1.56 -3.14
N GLY A 340 -5.23 -0.40 -3.80
CA GLY A 340 -5.08 -0.27 -5.24
C GLY A 340 -3.62 -0.22 -5.69
N ALA A 341 -3.38 -0.37 -6.99
CA ALA A 341 -2.04 -0.57 -7.53
C ALA A 341 -1.56 0.58 -8.42
N VAL A 342 -0.32 1.03 -8.21
CA VAL A 342 0.40 1.95 -9.10
C VAL A 342 1.74 1.36 -9.53
N PRO A 343 2.19 1.52 -10.78
CA PRO A 343 3.47 0.98 -11.23
C PRO A 343 4.64 1.66 -10.51
N PHE A 344 5.53 0.90 -9.87
CA PHE A 344 6.64 1.47 -9.10
C PHE A 344 7.49 2.47 -9.91
N ARG A 345 7.69 2.20 -11.22
CA ARG A 345 8.47 3.04 -12.14
C ARG A 345 7.85 4.42 -12.38
N GLN A 346 6.55 4.58 -12.15
CA GLN A 346 5.88 5.86 -12.29
C GLN A 346 5.80 6.64 -10.97
N THR A 347 6.42 6.13 -9.90
CA THR A 347 6.45 6.86 -8.63
C THR A 347 7.52 7.95 -8.64
N PRO A 348 7.36 9.04 -7.86
CA PRO A 348 8.34 10.12 -7.77
C PRO A 348 9.74 9.69 -7.36
N ALA A 349 9.87 8.61 -6.59
CA ALA A 349 11.17 8.05 -6.22
C ALA A 349 11.99 7.55 -7.42
N TYR A 350 11.34 7.36 -8.58
CA TYR A 350 11.92 6.94 -9.85
C TYR A 350 11.86 8.03 -10.93
N GLY A 351 11.64 9.29 -10.54
CA GLY A 351 11.76 10.45 -11.42
C GLY A 351 10.50 10.81 -12.22
N ASN A 352 9.39 10.09 -12.03
CA ASN A 352 8.11 10.41 -12.67
C ASN A 352 7.20 11.18 -11.70
N ARG A 353 6.60 12.28 -12.17
CA ARG A 353 5.68 13.12 -11.39
C ARG A 353 4.21 12.90 -11.73
N ALA A 354 3.92 12.15 -12.79
CA ALA A 354 2.57 11.85 -13.23
C ALA A 354 2.17 10.43 -12.80
N LEU A 355 1.56 10.31 -11.62
CA LEU A 355 1.13 9.03 -11.07
C LEU A 355 -0.18 8.59 -11.74
N SER A 356 -0.23 7.37 -12.26
CA SER A 356 -1.46 6.78 -12.81
C SER A 356 -1.80 5.46 -12.12
N LEU A 357 -3.09 5.22 -11.96
CA LEU A 357 -3.61 3.95 -11.48
C LEU A 357 -3.36 2.88 -12.54
N GLU A 358 -2.95 1.67 -12.13
CA GLU A 358 -2.97 0.54 -13.06
C GLU A 358 -4.41 0.28 -13.52
N ARG A 359 -4.62 0.17 -14.83
CA ARG A 359 -5.98 0.01 -15.40
C ARG A 359 -6.73 -1.21 -14.89
N TYR A 360 -6.02 -2.25 -14.44
CA TYR A 360 -6.65 -3.41 -13.83
C TYR A 360 -7.02 -3.21 -12.36
N SER A 361 -6.46 -2.20 -11.68
CA SER A 361 -6.73 -1.98 -10.26
C SER A 361 -8.22 -1.66 -10.11
N SER A 362 -8.93 -2.51 -9.37
CA SER A 362 -10.34 -2.30 -9.09
C SER A 362 -10.60 -0.98 -8.38
N THR A 363 -11.76 -0.37 -8.65
CA THR A 363 -12.19 0.92 -8.12
C THR A 363 -13.66 0.85 -7.71
N GLY A 364 -14.05 1.63 -6.70
CA GLY A 364 -15.43 1.75 -6.23
C GLY A 364 -15.89 0.52 -5.44
N GLY A 365 -16.41 0.75 -4.22
CA GLY A 365 -17.08 -0.28 -3.44
C GLY A 365 -18.49 -0.50 -3.95
N VAL A 366 -18.90 -1.76 -4.12
CA VAL A 366 -20.29 -2.10 -4.43
C VAL A 366 -21.18 -1.77 -3.23
N GLY A 367 -22.33 -1.15 -3.45
CA GLY A 367 -23.25 -0.83 -2.36
C GLY A 367 -23.82 -2.09 -1.72
N ILE A 368 -23.72 -2.20 -0.39
CA ILE A 368 -24.37 -3.28 0.36
C ILE A 368 -25.85 -2.92 0.55
N LEU A 369 -26.73 -3.84 0.15
CA LEU A 369 -28.19 -3.68 0.17
C LEU A 369 -28.85 -4.56 1.24
N PHE A 370 -28.15 -5.60 1.71
CA PHE A 370 -28.66 -6.56 2.69
C PHE A 370 -27.70 -6.70 3.84
N ASP A 371 -28.24 -6.87 5.05
CA ASP A 371 -27.44 -7.24 6.21
C ASP A 371 -26.96 -8.70 6.16
N ALA A 372 -26.24 -9.14 7.19
CA ALA A 372 -25.72 -10.50 7.26
C ALA A 372 -26.81 -11.59 7.35
N GLN A 373 -28.04 -11.23 7.74
CA GLN A 373 -29.19 -12.11 7.87
C GLN A 373 -29.98 -12.21 6.55
N GLY A 374 -29.72 -11.29 5.61
CA GLY A 374 -30.41 -11.20 4.32
C GLY A 374 -31.59 -10.23 4.35
N ASP A 375 -31.75 -9.44 5.42
CA ASP A 375 -32.76 -8.40 5.49
C ASP A 375 -32.29 -7.16 4.73
N ARG A 376 -33.19 -6.57 3.96
CA ARG A 376 -32.86 -5.37 3.16
C ARG A 376 -32.64 -4.17 4.06
N LEU A 377 -31.53 -3.47 3.84
CA LEU A 377 -31.19 -2.23 4.52
C LEU A 377 -32.13 -1.10 4.08
N THR A 378 -32.47 -0.21 5.02
CA THR A 378 -33.29 0.98 4.74
C THR A 378 -32.56 1.99 3.84
N SER A 379 -31.24 1.93 3.80
CA SER A 379 -30.39 2.72 2.91
C SER A 379 -29.16 1.89 2.54
N PRO A 380 -28.74 1.89 1.26
CA PRO A 380 -27.52 1.20 0.86
C PRO A 380 -26.29 1.67 1.64
N ASP A 381 -25.47 0.74 2.11
CA ASP A 381 -24.14 1.04 2.67
C ASP A 381 -23.12 1.09 1.51
N VAL A 382 -22.84 2.31 1.05
CA VAL A 382 -21.91 2.56 -0.06
C VAL A 382 -20.53 2.91 0.48
N ARG A 383 -19.61 1.95 0.36
CA ARG A 383 -18.25 2.07 0.91
C ARG A 383 -17.30 2.67 -0.12
N GLN A 384 -16.52 3.65 0.33
CA GLN A 384 -15.57 4.38 -0.51
C GLN A 384 -14.24 3.61 -0.59
N LYS A 385 -14.04 2.86 -1.68
CA LYS A 385 -12.86 2.00 -1.93
C LYS A 385 -12.21 2.29 -3.29
N PRO A 386 -10.89 2.05 -3.48
CA PRO A 386 -9.92 1.54 -2.50
C PRO A 386 -9.57 2.60 -1.44
N ASP A 387 -8.92 2.19 -0.36
CA ASP A 387 -8.59 3.08 0.75
C ASP A 387 -7.27 3.82 0.56
N VAL A 388 -6.31 3.18 -0.10
CA VAL A 388 -4.95 3.67 -0.38
C VAL A 388 -4.38 3.02 -1.64
N LEU A 389 -3.29 3.57 -2.19
CA LEU A 389 -2.54 2.98 -3.29
C LEU A 389 -1.13 2.59 -2.87
N ALA A 390 -0.61 1.51 -3.45
CA ALA A 390 0.75 1.05 -3.22
C ALA A 390 1.43 0.53 -4.50
N PRO A 391 2.77 0.41 -4.52
CA PRO A 391 3.51 0.00 -5.70
C PRO A 391 3.21 -1.43 -6.14
N THR A 392 3.19 -1.64 -7.44
CA THR A 392 3.12 -2.95 -8.09
C THR A 392 4.25 -3.11 -9.11
N ARG A 393 4.34 -4.28 -9.76
CA ARG A 393 5.37 -4.67 -10.75
C ARG A 393 6.78 -4.72 -10.16
N VAL A 394 6.90 -4.94 -8.85
CA VAL A 394 8.18 -5.03 -8.14
C VAL A 394 8.84 -6.38 -8.43
N LYS A 395 10.15 -6.47 -8.22
CA LYS A 395 10.91 -7.71 -8.43
C LYS A 395 11.05 -8.49 -7.13
N THR A 396 10.79 -9.79 -7.20
CA THR A 396 11.06 -10.75 -6.12
C THR A 396 12.01 -11.83 -6.61
N THR A 397 12.49 -12.71 -5.72
CA THR A 397 13.32 -13.88 -6.10
C THR A 397 12.51 -15.16 -6.29
N VAL A 398 11.18 -15.09 -6.10
CA VAL A 398 10.26 -16.24 -6.25
C VAL A 398 10.04 -16.58 -7.74
N ALA A 399 10.08 -17.87 -8.06
CA ALA A 399 9.83 -18.35 -9.42
C ALA A 399 8.38 -18.05 -9.82
N GLY A 400 8.13 -17.61 -11.07
CA GLY A 400 6.81 -17.12 -11.49
C GLY A 400 6.52 -15.66 -11.10
N PHE A 401 7.11 -15.17 -10.01
CA PHE A 401 6.86 -13.83 -9.47
C PHE A 401 8.07 -12.89 -9.49
N ARG A 402 9.07 -13.17 -10.34
CA ARG A 402 10.26 -12.30 -10.52
C ARG A 402 9.92 -10.86 -10.94
N SER A 403 8.74 -10.67 -11.53
CA SER A 403 8.12 -9.37 -11.78
C SER A 403 6.69 -9.44 -11.24
N PHE A 404 6.55 -9.35 -9.92
CA PHE A 404 5.28 -9.50 -9.24
C PHE A 404 4.39 -8.27 -9.47
N PHE A 405 3.23 -8.47 -10.07
CA PHE A 405 2.29 -7.40 -10.46
C PHE A 405 0.88 -7.69 -9.92
N GLY A 406 -0.05 -6.76 -10.12
CA GLY A 406 -1.40 -6.85 -9.56
C GLY A 406 -1.53 -6.05 -8.27
N THR A 407 -2.76 -5.92 -7.79
CA THR A 407 -3.03 -5.44 -6.41
C THR A 407 -2.49 -6.40 -5.36
N SER A 408 -2.31 -7.68 -5.69
CA SER A 408 -1.59 -8.69 -4.89
C SER A 408 -0.17 -8.27 -4.52
N ALA A 409 0.56 -7.62 -5.43
CA ALA A 409 1.88 -7.07 -5.15
C ALA A 409 1.82 -5.75 -4.36
N ALA A 410 0.69 -5.04 -4.37
CA ALA A 410 0.52 -3.74 -3.73
C ALA A 410 0.20 -3.87 -2.23
N ALA A 411 -0.78 -4.72 -1.89
CA ALA A 411 -1.24 -4.97 -0.51
C ALA A 411 -0.11 -5.22 0.54
N PRO A 412 0.90 -6.09 0.29
CA PRO A 412 1.96 -6.36 1.27
C PRO A 412 2.77 -5.12 1.68
N HIS A 413 2.86 -4.08 0.83
CA HIS A 413 3.53 -2.83 1.20
C HIS A 413 2.82 -2.09 2.32
N VAL A 414 1.47 -2.06 2.26
CA VAL A 414 0.64 -1.39 3.27
C VAL A 414 0.64 -2.18 4.57
N ALA A 415 0.62 -3.51 4.49
CA ALA A 415 0.74 -4.37 5.67
C ALA A 415 2.08 -4.16 6.40
N ALA A 416 3.19 -4.11 5.65
CA ALA A 416 4.51 -3.86 6.23
C ALA A 416 4.64 -2.43 6.80
N LEU A 417 4.04 -1.44 6.13
CA LEU A 417 4.00 -0.06 6.64
C LEU A 417 3.19 0.03 7.94
N ALA A 418 2.03 -0.64 8.02
CA ALA A 418 1.25 -0.72 9.25
C ALA A 418 2.06 -1.33 10.41
N ALA A 419 2.99 -2.26 10.13
CA ALA A 419 3.85 -2.82 11.16
C ALA A 419 4.86 -1.78 11.69
N LEU A 420 5.46 -0.96 10.82
CA LEU A 420 6.31 0.15 11.27
C LEU A 420 5.50 1.15 12.11
N MET A 421 4.27 1.46 11.71
CA MET A 421 3.38 2.37 12.43
C MET A 421 3.00 1.83 13.82
N LEU A 422 2.65 0.54 13.93
CA LEU A 422 2.34 -0.10 15.21
C LEU A 422 3.59 -0.21 16.12
N GLN A 423 4.78 -0.44 15.55
CA GLN A 423 6.02 -0.41 16.31
C GLN A 423 6.26 1.00 16.88
N ARG A 424 6.12 2.05 16.07
CA ARG A 424 6.26 3.44 16.53
C ARG A 424 5.33 3.77 17.69
N ALA A 425 4.06 3.37 17.57
CA ALA A 425 3.09 3.62 18.64
C ALA A 425 3.42 2.89 19.95
N GLY A 426 4.42 2.00 19.97
CA GLY A 426 4.85 1.26 21.16
C GLY A 426 4.12 -0.08 21.36
N ARG A 427 3.78 -0.77 20.25
CA ARG A 427 3.17 -2.11 20.08
C ARG A 427 1.68 -2.18 19.75
N HIS A 428 1.21 -3.37 19.38
CA HIS A 428 -0.17 -3.69 19.01
C HIS A 428 -1.22 -3.25 20.04
N GLY A 429 -2.39 -2.84 19.55
CA GLY A 429 -3.55 -2.42 20.34
C GLY A 429 -3.54 -0.94 20.74
N ARG A 430 -2.45 -0.21 20.44
CA ARG A 430 -2.38 1.23 20.71
C ARG A 430 -3.04 2.07 19.62
N LEU A 431 -2.83 1.74 18.34
CA LEU A 431 -3.57 2.36 17.23
C LEU A 431 -4.71 1.46 16.80
N THR A 432 -5.91 2.03 16.65
CA THR A 432 -7.04 1.34 16.02
C THR A 432 -6.82 1.19 14.52
N PRO A 433 -7.48 0.23 13.84
CA PRO A 433 -7.43 0.13 12.38
C PRO A 433 -7.80 1.45 11.66
N ALA A 434 -8.75 2.22 12.22
CA ALA A 434 -9.13 3.52 11.70
C ALA A 434 -8.02 4.57 11.83
N GLN A 435 -7.30 4.60 12.96
CA GLN A 435 -6.14 5.49 13.14
C GLN A 435 -4.98 5.12 12.19
N ILE A 436 -4.75 3.82 11.99
CA ILE A 436 -3.77 3.35 11.00
C ILE A 436 -4.16 3.83 9.59
N LEU A 437 -5.42 3.67 9.19
CA LEU A 437 -5.88 4.15 7.89
C LEU A 437 -5.73 5.67 7.74
N ALA A 438 -6.11 6.44 8.76
CA ALA A 438 -5.96 7.89 8.75
C ALA A 438 -4.49 8.32 8.56
N ALA A 439 -3.57 7.66 9.28
CA ALA A 439 -2.14 7.92 9.13
C ALA A 439 -1.59 7.44 7.77
N LEU A 440 -2.06 6.31 7.23
CA LEU A 440 -1.68 5.85 5.87
C LEU A 440 -2.08 6.86 4.78
N ARG A 441 -3.20 7.58 4.96
CA ARG A 441 -3.66 8.64 4.06
C ARG A 441 -2.90 9.97 4.24
N SER A 442 -2.03 10.07 5.24
CA SER A 442 -1.25 11.28 5.45
C SER A 442 -0.09 11.39 4.44
N GLY A 443 -0.02 12.53 3.75
CA GLY A 443 1.05 12.80 2.79
C GLY A 443 1.09 11.84 1.60
N THR A 444 -0.04 11.19 1.27
CA THR A 444 -0.13 10.37 0.05
C THR A 444 0.13 11.21 -1.19
N ILE A 445 0.70 10.60 -2.21
CA ILE A 445 0.88 11.25 -3.51
C ILE A 445 -0.38 10.98 -4.36
N PRO A 446 -1.16 12.01 -4.73
CA PRO A 446 -2.40 11.82 -5.48
C PRO A 446 -2.14 11.33 -6.91
N LEU A 447 -3.15 10.72 -7.51
CA LEU A 447 -3.15 10.42 -8.94
C LEU A 447 -3.19 11.71 -9.76
N SER A 448 -2.54 11.71 -10.93
CA SER A 448 -2.62 12.82 -11.87
C SER A 448 -3.92 12.87 -12.64
N ILE A 449 -4.58 11.71 -12.79
CA ILE A 449 -5.92 11.58 -13.32
C ILE A 449 -6.68 10.68 -12.34
N VAL A 450 -7.68 11.25 -11.68
CA VAL A 450 -8.50 10.56 -10.69
C VAL A 450 -9.67 9.89 -11.41
N PRO A 451 -9.85 8.57 -11.30
CA PRO A 451 -11.03 7.89 -11.84
C PRO A 451 -12.32 8.40 -11.19
N ASN A 452 -13.45 8.24 -11.87
CA ASN A 452 -14.75 8.58 -11.27
C ASN A 452 -15.07 7.62 -10.12
N ASN A 453 -15.75 8.11 -9.08
CA ASN A 453 -16.00 7.40 -7.81
C ASN A 453 -14.73 6.88 -7.10
N PHE A 454 -13.59 7.49 -7.40
CA PHE A 454 -12.36 7.23 -6.65
C PHE A 454 -12.36 8.11 -5.39
N PRO A 455 -12.15 7.54 -4.18
CA PRO A 455 -12.35 8.31 -2.96
C PRO A 455 -11.34 9.46 -2.79
N ASP A 456 -11.80 10.55 -2.18
CA ASP A 456 -10.96 11.69 -1.85
C ASP A 456 -9.84 11.31 -0.87
N GLY A 457 -8.67 11.92 -1.03
CA GLY A 457 -7.50 11.67 -0.19
C GLY A 457 -6.82 10.32 -0.42
N VAL A 458 -7.29 9.53 -1.40
CA VAL A 458 -6.62 8.28 -1.80
C VAL A 458 -5.46 8.59 -2.72
N GLY A 459 -4.28 8.08 -2.38
CA GLY A 459 -3.08 8.21 -3.19
C GLY A 459 -2.04 7.17 -2.82
N LEU A 460 -0.87 7.27 -3.45
CA LEU A 460 0.28 6.42 -3.14
C LEU A 460 0.78 6.72 -1.74
N VAL A 461 0.75 5.71 -0.86
CA VAL A 461 1.25 5.81 0.52
C VAL A 461 2.72 6.25 0.53
N GLN A 462 3.06 7.09 1.52
CA GLN A 462 4.44 7.51 1.79
C GLN A 462 4.79 7.12 3.22
N ALA A 463 5.69 6.15 3.37
CA ALA A 463 6.01 5.52 4.63
C ALA A 463 6.50 6.51 5.69
N ASN A 464 7.33 7.49 5.27
CA ASN A 464 7.85 8.50 6.18
C ASN A 464 6.74 9.40 6.76
N ALA A 465 5.72 9.75 5.97
CA ALA A 465 4.59 10.55 6.43
C ALA A 465 3.63 9.72 7.30
N ALA A 466 3.30 8.51 6.84
CA ALA A 466 2.40 7.62 7.56
C ALA A 466 2.96 7.20 8.93
N VAL A 467 4.25 6.87 9.00
CA VAL A 467 4.90 6.58 10.29
C VAL A 467 4.95 7.84 11.16
N LEU A 468 5.27 9.00 10.61
CA LEU A 468 5.27 10.25 11.39
C LEU A 468 3.91 10.54 12.05
N ARG A 469 2.82 10.26 11.33
CA ARG A 469 1.45 10.43 11.83
C ARG A 469 0.94 9.28 12.69
N ALA A 470 1.70 8.19 12.83
CA ALA A 470 1.36 7.07 13.69
C ALA A 470 1.76 7.34 15.16
N SER A 471 1.27 8.45 15.70
CA SER A 471 1.40 8.84 17.11
C SER A 471 0.02 8.98 17.74
N LEU A 472 -0.07 8.72 19.05
CA LEU A 472 -1.32 8.87 19.81
C LEU A 472 -1.48 10.26 20.42
N ASN A 473 -0.40 11.03 20.50
CA ASN A 473 -0.35 12.28 21.22
C ASN A 473 0.21 13.36 20.30
N GLU A 474 -0.67 14.23 19.79
CA GLU A 474 -0.29 15.44 19.07
C GLU A 474 -0.54 16.63 20.00
N ILE A 475 0.54 17.33 20.38
CA ILE A 475 0.50 18.49 21.26
C ILE A 475 0.90 19.71 20.41
N MET A 476 -0.05 20.62 20.21
CA MET A 476 0.17 21.85 19.44
C MET A 476 0.22 23.07 20.37
N GLY A 477 1.24 23.89 20.18
CA GLY A 477 1.35 25.24 20.74
C GLY A 477 0.51 26.27 19.98
N THR A 478 0.84 27.51 20.22
CA THR A 478 0.21 28.74 19.77
C THR A 478 1.21 29.57 18.96
N GLU A 479 0.86 30.81 18.61
CA GLU A 479 1.80 31.72 17.92
C GLU A 479 2.66 32.52 18.91
N ALA A 480 2.71 32.11 20.17
CA ALA A 480 3.46 32.73 21.26
C ALA A 480 4.31 31.69 21.97
N ASP A 481 5.32 32.15 22.73
CA ASP A 481 6.25 31.29 23.47
C ASP A 481 5.53 30.26 24.36
N ASP A 482 5.68 28.98 24.01
CA ASP A 482 5.04 27.86 24.67
C ASP A 482 6.01 26.92 25.38
N ARG A 483 5.48 26.14 26.32
CA ARG A 483 6.20 25.03 26.96
C ARG A 483 5.38 23.75 26.80
N LEU A 484 5.83 22.87 25.91
CA LEU A 484 5.18 21.62 25.58
C LEU A 484 5.92 20.44 26.22
N LEU A 485 5.17 19.56 26.88
CA LEU A 485 5.70 18.37 27.56
C LEU A 485 5.05 17.12 26.96
N GLY A 486 5.86 16.26 26.35
CA GLY A 486 5.49 14.94 25.90
C GLY A 486 5.44 13.94 27.05
N THR A 487 5.42 12.66 26.70
CA THR A 487 5.16 11.54 27.58
C THR A 487 6.27 10.48 27.46
N GLU A 488 6.04 9.30 28.01
CA GLU A 488 6.93 8.15 27.83
C GLU A 488 6.60 7.36 26.53
N ALA A 489 5.56 7.77 25.79
CA ALA A 489 5.16 7.18 24.52
C ALA A 489 5.66 8.04 23.36
N ALA A 490 5.48 7.58 22.11
CA ALA A 490 5.76 8.41 20.95
C ALA A 490 4.80 9.62 20.92
N ASP A 491 5.36 10.82 20.91
CA ASP A 491 4.63 12.09 20.87
C ASP A 491 4.98 12.91 19.61
N ASN A 492 4.04 13.72 19.14
CA ASN A 492 4.25 14.72 18.10
C ASN A 492 4.02 16.10 18.73
N LEU A 493 5.08 16.87 18.95
CA LEU A 493 5.02 18.21 19.54
C LEU A 493 5.29 19.27 18.47
N VAL A 494 4.41 20.27 18.35
CA VAL A 494 4.52 21.35 17.37
C VAL A 494 4.43 22.70 18.08
N GLY A 495 5.50 23.49 18.06
CA GLY A 495 5.60 24.81 18.70
C GLY A 495 4.75 25.87 18.00
N ARG A 496 4.99 26.02 16.68
CA ARG A 496 4.36 26.97 15.75
C ARG A 496 5.09 28.31 15.69
N GLY A 497 4.59 29.34 16.35
CA GLY A 497 5.24 30.65 16.36
C GLY A 497 5.67 30.98 17.77
N GLY A 498 6.77 31.72 17.94
CA GLY A 498 7.28 32.07 19.27
C GLY A 498 8.54 31.28 19.61
N ASN A 499 9.17 31.58 20.74
CA ASN A 499 10.36 30.88 21.19
C ASN A 499 9.95 29.75 22.15
N ASP A 500 9.80 28.56 21.62
CA ASP A 500 9.16 27.46 22.31
C ASP A 500 10.13 26.53 23.04
N GLN A 501 9.63 25.85 24.05
CA GLN A 501 10.35 24.78 24.73
C GLN A 501 9.59 23.47 24.61
N LEU A 502 10.11 22.55 23.81
CA LEU A 502 9.52 21.24 23.54
C LEU A 502 10.35 20.15 24.22
N PHE A 503 9.71 19.34 25.06
CA PHE A 503 10.33 18.20 25.74
C PHE A 503 9.64 16.90 25.34
N GLY A 504 10.33 16.02 24.61
CA GLY A 504 9.75 14.77 24.08
C GLY A 504 9.49 13.72 25.16
N GLY A 505 10.52 13.41 25.95
CA GLY A 505 10.51 12.29 26.90
C GLY A 505 11.37 11.13 26.42
N ASN A 506 11.03 9.90 26.83
CA ASN A 506 11.76 8.68 26.45
C ASN A 506 11.15 7.93 25.24
N GLY A 507 10.13 8.52 24.60
CA GLY A 507 9.34 7.93 23.53
C GLY A 507 10.06 7.88 22.19
N PHE A 508 9.30 7.72 21.10
CA PHE A 508 9.80 8.02 19.76
C PHE A 508 9.14 9.32 19.30
N ASP A 509 9.79 10.43 19.56
CA ASP A 509 9.17 11.74 19.51
C ASP A 509 9.51 12.48 18.23
N ALA A 510 8.54 13.23 17.72
CA ALA A 510 8.76 14.20 16.65
C ALA A 510 8.48 15.60 17.18
N LEU A 511 9.53 16.42 17.28
CA LEU A 511 9.47 17.78 17.79
C LEU A 511 9.70 18.75 16.64
N PHE A 512 8.77 19.70 16.49
CA PHE A 512 8.80 20.74 15.47
C PHE A 512 8.77 22.10 16.15
N GLY A 513 9.87 22.85 16.12
CA GLY A 513 9.93 24.23 16.61
C GLY A 513 9.06 25.16 15.78
N GLU A 514 9.27 25.12 14.45
CA GLU A 514 8.62 26.00 13.46
C GLU A 514 9.28 27.38 13.41
N ALA A 515 8.64 28.45 13.87
CA ALA A 515 9.16 29.80 13.73
C ALA A 515 9.48 30.44 15.08
N GLY A 516 10.76 30.72 15.31
CA GLY A 516 11.27 31.33 16.52
C GLY A 516 12.57 30.68 16.96
N ASN A 517 13.13 31.11 18.09
CA ASN A 517 14.37 30.52 18.61
C ASN A 517 14.00 29.43 19.62
N ASP A 518 13.89 28.21 19.14
CA ASP A 518 13.28 27.13 19.90
C ASP A 518 14.28 26.28 20.65
N ARG A 519 13.84 25.70 21.76
CA ARG A 519 14.56 24.65 22.48
C ARG A 519 13.80 23.34 22.36
N LEU A 520 14.37 22.41 21.61
CA LEU A 520 13.87 21.06 21.45
C LEU A 520 14.79 20.10 22.21
N GLN A 521 14.21 19.32 23.10
CA GLN A 521 14.95 18.31 23.85
C GLN A 521 14.14 17.01 23.93
N SER A 522 14.72 15.93 23.45
CA SER A 522 14.30 14.59 23.81
C SER A 522 15.24 14.00 24.86
N ASP A 523 14.78 12.98 25.58
CA ASP A 523 15.58 12.31 26.61
C ASP A 523 16.08 10.96 26.12
N GLY A 524 15.20 10.08 25.66
CA GLY A 524 15.59 8.83 25.04
C GLY A 524 14.61 8.45 23.94
N GLY A 525 15.00 7.55 23.05
CA GLY A 525 14.21 7.32 21.84
C GLY A 525 15.07 7.32 20.60
N ASN A 526 14.43 7.20 19.45
CA ASN A 526 15.03 7.52 18.16
C ASN A 526 14.19 8.68 17.62
N ASP A 527 14.62 9.89 17.93
CA ASP A 527 13.77 11.07 17.87
C ASP A 527 14.03 11.91 16.62
N TYR A 528 13.02 12.69 16.23
CA TYR A 528 13.07 13.54 15.06
C TYR A 528 12.83 15.00 15.47
N LEU A 529 13.90 15.79 15.49
CA LEU A 529 13.88 17.18 15.94
C LEU A 529 14.11 18.12 14.75
N LEU A 530 13.15 19.00 14.49
CA LEU A 530 13.24 20.08 13.50
C LEU A 530 13.10 21.44 14.19
N GLY A 531 14.17 22.23 14.25
CA GLY A 531 14.10 23.63 14.70
C GLY A 531 13.29 24.48 13.73
N GLN A 532 13.67 24.39 12.45
CA GLN A 532 13.10 25.11 11.31
C GLN A 532 13.59 26.55 11.19
N ALA A 533 12.87 27.58 11.61
CA ALA A 533 13.25 28.96 11.35
C ALA A 533 13.58 29.71 12.64
N GLY A 534 14.86 30.03 12.85
CA GLY A 534 15.35 30.78 14.00
C GLY A 534 16.67 30.23 14.51
N HIS A 535 17.10 30.67 15.68
CA HIS A 535 18.34 30.20 16.32
C HIS A 535 18.01 29.11 17.34
N ASP A 536 18.05 27.86 16.89
CA ASP A 536 17.47 26.76 17.64
C ASP A 536 18.50 25.98 18.44
N ARG A 537 18.05 25.36 19.53
CA ARG A 537 18.84 24.41 20.32
C ARG A 537 18.15 23.06 20.33
N LEU A 538 18.78 22.06 19.72
CA LEU A 538 18.28 20.70 19.58
C LEU A 538 19.16 19.73 20.37
N ILE A 539 18.55 18.93 21.24
CA ILE A 539 19.20 17.88 22.03
C ILE A 539 18.45 16.57 21.80
N GLY A 540 19.11 15.59 21.19
CA GLY A 540 18.51 14.28 20.87
C GLY A 540 18.37 13.38 22.09
N GLY A 541 19.43 13.24 22.87
CA GLY A 541 19.40 12.45 24.09
C GLY A 541 19.97 11.05 23.85
N ARG A 542 19.27 10.00 24.29
CA ARG A 542 19.70 8.61 24.08
C ARG A 542 18.96 7.96 22.91
N GLY A 543 19.72 7.40 22.00
CA GLY A 543 19.29 6.53 20.93
C GLY A 543 19.68 7.17 19.61
N ARG A 544 19.02 6.80 18.52
CA ARG A 544 19.42 7.23 17.18
C ARG A 544 18.53 8.38 16.73
N ASP A 545 19.07 9.58 16.81
CA ASP A 545 18.29 10.78 16.59
C ASP A 545 18.59 11.43 15.25
N TRP A 546 17.59 12.16 14.73
CA TRP A 546 17.71 13.01 13.56
C TRP A 546 17.44 14.45 13.96
N LEU A 547 18.48 15.27 13.93
CA LEU A 547 18.41 16.69 14.30
C LEU A 547 18.62 17.54 13.05
N ASN A 548 17.70 18.48 12.80
CA ASN A 548 17.85 19.48 11.76
C ASN A 548 17.54 20.88 12.30
N GLY A 549 18.57 21.72 12.38
CA GLY A 549 18.45 23.11 12.85
C GLY A 549 17.57 23.93 11.90
N GLY A 550 17.95 23.99 10.63
CA GLY A 550 17.13 24.60 9.58
C GLY A 550 17.71 25.94 9.13
N VAL A 551 17.02 27.03 9.41
CA VAL A 551 17.42 28.38 9.03
C VAL A 551 17.81 29.15 10.27
N GLY A 552 19.10 29.35 10.47
CA GLY A 552 19.61 30.23 11.51
C GLY A 552 20.99 29.85 11.98
N ALA A 553 21.21 29.93 13.28
CA ALA A 553 22.51 29.66 13.88
C ALA A 553 22.24 28.74 15.05
N ASP A 554 22.34 27.45 14.78
CA ASP A 554 21.73 26.42 15.60
C ASP A 554 22.77 25.66 16.40
N GLU A 555 22.36 25.16 17.56
CA GLU A 555 23.14 24.29 18.43
C GLU A 555 22.52 22.88 18.42
N LEU A 556 23.23 21.91 17.85
CA LEU A 556 22.78 20.52 17.75
C LEU A 556 23.64 19.62 18.63
N ARG A 557 23.00 18.76 19.42
CA ARG A 557 23.66 17.77 20.27
C ARG A 557 22.96 16.41 20.14
N GLY A 558 23.64 15.42 19.56
CA GLY A 558 23.13 14.05 19.41
C GLY A 558 23.09 13.30 20.74
N ASP A 559 24.14 13.48 21.55
CA ASP A 559 24.36 12.82 22.85
C ASP A 559 24.75 11.34 22.74
N GLY A 560 23.83 10.40 22.65
CA GLY A 560 24.19 8.98 22.76
C GLY A 560 23.45 8.07 21.79
N GLY A 561 24.12 7.63 20.74
CA GLY A 561 23.65 6.69 19.74
C GLY A 561 24.15 7.15 18.38
N ASN A 562 23.70 6.53 17.28
CA ASN A 562 24.26 6.84 15.95
C ASN A 562 23.43 7.91 15.26
N ASP A 563 23.79 9.17 15.46
CA ASP A 563 22.90 10.29 15.15
C ASP A 563 23.11 10.86 13.76
N VAL A 564 22.11 11.58 13.26
CA VAL A 564 22.22 12.39 12.05
C VAL A 564 21.96 13.85 12.38
N LEU A 565 22.98 14.68 12.19
CA LEU A 565 22.95 16.09 12.53
C LEU A 565 23.07 16.92 11.25
N ARG A 566 22.06 17.75 10.96
CA ARG A 566 22.06 18.69 9.85
C ARG A 566 21.83 20.11 10.38
N GLY A 567 22.84 20.96 10.25
CA GLY A 567 22.69 22.35 10.70
C GLY A 567 21.73 23.15 9.81
N GLY A 568 21.64 22.81 8.52
CA GLY A 568 20.93 23.65 7.58
C GLY A 568 21.75 24.88 7.21
N THR A 569 21.06 25.99 6.93
CA THR A 569 21.72 27.26 6.55
C THR A 569 22.31 27.97 7.76
N GLY A 570 23.22 28.93 7.52
CA GLY A 570 23.80 29.76 8.58
C GLY A 570 24.95 29.09 9.35
N ARG A 571 25.21 29.55 10.58
CA ARG A 571 26.43 29.22 11.34
C ARG A 571 26.10 28.33 12.53
N ASN A 572 26.31 27.04 12.35
CA ASN A 572 25.80 26.01 13.26
C ASN A 572 26.93 25.39 14.09
N GLN A 573 26.59 24.93 15.29
CA GLN A 573 27.45 24.17 16.17
C GLN A 573 26.87 22.77 16.35
N ALA A 574 27.71 21.75 16.27
CA ALA A 574 27.28 20.36 16.40
C ALA A 574 28.23 19.57 17.31
N VAL A 575 27.62 18.74 18.16
CA VAL A 575 28.28 17.72 18.99
C VAL A 575 27.57 16.40 18.70
N GLY A 576 28.29 15.41 18.18
CA GLY A 576 27.72 14.09 17.89
C GLY A 576 27.48 13.32 19.20
N GLY A 577 28.51 13.22 20.02
CA GLY A 577 28.50 12.48 21.27
C GLY A 577 28.99 11.05 21.09
N ASN A 578 28.31 10.09 21.71
CA ASN A 578 28.67 8.68 21.67
C ASN A 578 27.97 7.97 20.52
N GLY A 579 28.64 7.78 19.39
CA GLY A 579 28.10 6.88 18.37
C GLY A 579 28.92 6.93 17.11
N ARG A 580 28.37 6.40 16.03
CA ARG A 580 28.86 6.65 14.67
C ARG A 580 27.92 7.67 14.05
N ASP A 581 28.33 8.92 14.10
CA ASP A 581 27.44 10.03 13.76
C ASP A 581 27.63 10.46 12.32
N LEU A 582 26.56 10.99 11.73
CA LEU A 582 26.56 11.55 10.38
C LEU A 582 26.24 13.04 10.45
N PHE A 583 27.22 13.87 10.12
CA PHE A 583 27.04 15.31 10.00
C PHE A 583 26.76 15.68 8.54
N ILE A 584 25.53 16.09 8.24
CA ILE A 584 25.13 16.50 6.89
C ILE A 584 25.53 17.96 6.67
N LEU A 585 26.38 18.18 5.67
CA LEU A 585 26.87 19.49 5.28
C LEU A 585 25.94 20.11 4.25
N ASP A 586 25.68 21.41 4.39
CA ASP A 586 24.79 22.18 3.53
C ASP A 586 25.57 23.20 2.71
N ARG A 587 25.15 23.40 1.46
CA ARG A 587 25.81 24.39 0.58
C ARG A 587 25.76 25.79 1.17
N ASN A 588 24.68 26.18 1.84
CA ASN A 588 24.54 27.53 2.39
C ASN A 588 24.72 27.57 3.91
N GLY A 589 25.35 26.52 4.46
CA GLY A 589 25.60 26.36 5.88
C GLY A 589 27.08 26.23 6.18
N ARG A 590 27.46 26.57 7.41
CA ARG A 590 28.78 26.27 7.97
C ARG A 590 28.60 25.64 9.34
N MET A 591 29.03 24.38 9.47
CA MET A 591 28.93 23.63 10.71
C MET A 591 30.28 23.55 11.43
N LYS A 592 30.34 23.98 12.69
CA LYS A 592 31.47 23.72 13.57
C LYS A 592 31.19 22.45 14.37
N ILE A 593 31.99 21.40 14.14
CA ILE A 593 31.84 20.11 14.80
C ILE A 593 32.89 20.01 15.91
N ALA A 594 32.44 19.76 17.14
CA ALA A 594 33.29 19.84 18.33
C ALA A 594 34.10 18.55 18.59
N ASP A 595 33.53 17.39 18.25
CA ASP A 595 33.97 16.08 18.74
C ASP A 595 34.06 15.00 17.66
N PHE A 596 34.14 15.40 16.38
CA PHE A 596 34.25 14.48 15.23
C PHE A 596 35.34 13.42 15.44
N GLN A 597 34.98 12.14 15.30
CA GLN A 597 35.88 11.01 15.43
C GLN A 597 36.24 10.43 14.05
N PRO A 598 37.46 10.67 13.52
CA PRO A 598 37.86 10.14 12.23
C PRO A 598 37.71 8.62 12.14
N GLN A 599 37.30 8.15 10.98
CA GLN A 599 37.02 6.76 10.59
C GLN A 599 35.84 6.10 11.32
N ARG A 600 35.21 6.83 12.24
CA ARG A 600 34.03 6.38 12.99
C ARG A 600 32.80 7.19 12.59
N ASP A 601 32.91 8.51 12.65
CA ASP A 601 31.88 9.43 12.19
C ASP A 601 32.03 9.74 10.71
N ARG A 602 30.99 10.32 10.11
CA ARG A 602 30.96 10.63 8.68
C ARG A 602 30.43 12.03 8.40
N LEU A 603 30.95 12.61 7.32
CA LEU A 603 30.51 13.86 6.73
C LEU A 603 29.68 13.57 5.49
N GLY A 604 28.41 13.95 5.53
CA GLY A 604 27.50 13.89 4.40
C GLY A 604 27.69 15.10 3.49
N LEU A 605 28.08 14.88 2.23
CA LEU A 605 28.33 15.98 1.29
C LEU A 605 27.05 16.52 0.67
N PRO A 606 26.95 17.85 0.42
CA PRO A 606 25.82 18.42 -0.29
C PRO A 606 25.64 17.78 -1.67
N THR A 607 24.38 17.60 -2.09
CA THR A 607 24.07 17.06 -3.41
C THR A 607 24.81 17.81 -4.51
N GLY A 608 25.47 17.06 -5.40
CA GLY A 608 26.24 17.63 -6.52
C GLY A 608 27.65 18.10 -6.16
N LEU A 609 28.15 17.87 -4.94
CA LEU A 609 29.55 18.06 -4.58
C LEU A 609 30.31 16.73 -4.60
N PRO A 610 31.08 16.42 -5.65
CA PRO A 610 31.95 15.25 -5.64
C PRO A 610 33.15 15.47 -4.70
N LEU A 611 33.68 14.37 -4.15
CA LEU A 611 34.90 14.37 -3.33
C LEU A 611 36.09 15.07 -3.99
N SER A 612 36.19 14.98 -5.31
CA SER A 612 37.27 15.61 -6.09
C SER A 612 37.25 17.14 -6.08
N GLN A 613 36.14 17.75 -5.64
CA GLN A 613 35.98 19.20 -5.51
C GLN A 613 36.09 19.69 -4.05
N LEU A 614 36.47 18.82 -3.12
CA LEU A 614 36.73 19.21 -1.74
C LEU A 614 38.16 19.68 -1.54
N SER A 615 38.31 20.74 -0.74
CA SER A 615 39.58 21.13 -0.14
C SER A 615 39.54 20.84 1.36
N ILE A 616 40.58 20.21 1.88
CA ILE A 616 40.76 19.88 3.30
C ILE A 616 42.00 20.63 3.77
N GLU A 617 41.82 21.61 4.65
CA GLU A 617 42.89 22.54 5.05
C GLU A 617 43.08 22.58 6.56
N GLN A 618 44.32 22.54 7.03
CA GLN A 618 44.63 22.79 8.43
C GLN A 618 44.48 24.29 8.74
N ASN A 619 43.78 24.62 9.83
CA ASN A 619 43.71 25.95 10.39
C ASN A 619 43.90 25.91 11.90
N LYS A 620 45.12 26.23 12.37
CA LYS A 620 45.52 26.12 13.78
C LYS A 620 45.24 24.70 14.30
N HIS A 621 44.41 24.55 15.33
CA HIS A 621 44.01 23.27 15.92
C HIS A 621 42.72 22.69 15.30
N SER A 622 42.30 23.18 14.14
CA SER A 622 41.08 22.72 13.45
C SER A 622 41.35 22.35 12.01
N THR A 623 40.51 21.49 11.44
CA THR A 623 40.49 21.19 10.01
C THR A 623 39.29 21.86 9.35
N LEU A 624 39.51 22.54 8.23
CA LEU A 624 38.46 23.14 7.41
C LEU A 624 38.12 22.19 6.26
N ILE A 625 36.83 21.86 6.13
CA ILE A 625 36.28 21.15 4.97
C ILE A 625 35.61 22.19 4.08
N LYS A 626 36.14 22.37 2.88
CA LYS A 626 35.70 23.37 1.92
C LYS A 626 35.18 22.73 0.65
N GLY A 627 34.16 23.34 0.07
CA GLY A 627 33.59 22.99 -1.22
C GLY A 627 32.80 24.18 -1.77
N PHE A 628 32.68 24.29 -3.10
CA PHE A 628 32.08 25.48 -3.74
C PHE A 628 32.72 26.81 -3.29
N GLU A 629 34.05 26.83 -3.10
CA GLU A 629 34.83 27.99 -2.66
C GLU A 629 34.50 28.53 -1.26
N GLN A 630 33.75 27.79 -0.45
CA GLN A 630 33.37 28.18 0.91
C GLN A 630 33.66 27.07 1.92
N THR A 631 33.70 27.44 3.21
CA THR A 631 33.87 26.49 4.31
C THR A 631 32.52 25.90 4.69
N LEU A 632 32.38 24.59 4.50
CA LEU A 632 31.18 23.82 4.85
C LEU A 632 31.25 23.31 6.29
N ALA A 633 32.43 22.86 6.72
CA ALA A 633 32.64 22.41 8.09
C ALA A 633 33.99 22.84 8.69
N ILE A 634 34.00 22.97 10.02
CA ILE A 634 35.18 23.18 10.84
C ILE A 634 35.23 22.06 11.87
N LEU A 635 36.20 21.16 11.75
CA LEU A 635 36.43 20.06 12.69
C LEU A 635 37.38 20.53 13.79
N SER A 636 36.89 20.64 15.02
CA SER A 636 37.66 21.16 16.15
C SER A 636 38.60 20.10 16.71
N GLY A 637 39.87 20.43 16.97
CA GLY A 637 40.84 19.50 17.56
C GLY A 637 41.38 18.42 16.62
N ILE A 638 40.93 18.38 15.36
CA ILE A 638 41.31 17.37 14.38
C ILE A 638 42.38 17.91 13.43
N ARG A 639 43.41 17.12 13.16
CA ARG A 639 44.43 17.43 12.15
C ARG A 639 43.97 16.97 10.77
N SER A 640 44.30 17.73 9.74
CA SER A 640 43.84 17.49 8.37
C SER A 640 44.36 16.18 7.79
N ASP A 641 45.51 15.69 8.27
CA ASP A 641 46.11 14.41 7.88
C ASP A 641 45.35 13.18 8.43
N GLN A 642 44.45 13.38 9.39
CA GLN A 642 43.60 12.32 9.95
C GLN A 642 42.33 12.09 9.13
N ILE A 643 41.98 13.02 8.23
CA ILE A 643 40.77 12.94 7.41
C ILE A 643 41.08 12.21 6.11
N THR A 644 40.25 11.21 5.80
CA THR A 644 40.38 10.30 4.68
C THR A 644 39.09 10.24 3.87
N VAL A 645 39.13 9.58 2.71
CA VAL A 645 37.92 9.35 1.90
C VAL A 645 36.86 8.51 2.61
N ALA A 646 37.23 7.72 3.62
CA ALA A 646 36.29 6.91 4.40
C ALA A 646 35.37 7.76 5.29
N ASP A 647 35.82 8.95 5.66
CA ASP A 647 35.10 9.92 6.49
C ASP A 647 33.95 10.60 5.76
N PHE A 648 33.77 10.36 4.46
CA PHE A 648 32.76 11.03 3.66
C PHE A 648 31.72 10.06 3.10
N VAL A 649 30.49 10.54 2.98
CA VAL A 649 29.40 9.87 2.27
C VAL A 649 28.69 10.86 1.36
N THR A 650 28.31 10.43 0.17
CA THR A 650 27.37 11.17 -0.67
C THR A 650 25.95 10.82 -0.24
N VAL A 651 25.20 11.82 0.23
CA VAL A 651 23.85 11.67 0.78
C VAL A 651 22.76 11.95 -0.24
#